data_AF-A0A1G6G9X5-F1
#
_entry.id   AF-A0A1G6G9X5-F1
#
_cell.length_a   1.000
_cell.length_b   1.000
_cell.length_c   1.000
_cell.angle_alpha   90.00
_cell.angle_beta   90.00
_cell.angle_gamma   90.00
#
_symmetry.space_group_name_H-M   'P 1'
#
loop_
_entity.id
_entity.type
_entity.pdbx_description
1 polymer ?
#
loop_
_entity_poly.entity_id
_entity_poly.type
_entity_poly.pdbx_seq_one_letter_code
_entity_poly.pdbx_strand_id
1 'polypeptide(L)'
;MISLSFLSSALYGQGLEFKGNDYPIDERTFYTVFGNTPVPFSDKFTISFDMSLTRPSRLGYIVRIKSEDNSKIYNLSYYNDGTFSVFKLNEEGKNSLITAKFETKELVVSRWFPISIKFEPHKGSLCLTIKRQQFFANNLNLPTKWTPDIYFGKSDYMIDVPTFSIKGLTVSDNKQQYNFPLKESEGEEVHTLEGKVFGRVSNPIWLINESYNWAYKRKFTSSSVAGYNFDDLADNIYIFNKDTLITYNLYSGDVRYDTFTNECPMDIFLGTNFLDSKANKLYVYEAQAEVAGKPTIATLDLYTKEWSIMSYESLPMQLHHHSAAYDRTNERHFIFGGFGDIYYSKEVYMYNYNKNRQDAVALKGKQIEPRYFSSMGYREDNNSLYIYGGMGNESGEQIVGRQYFYDLHKVNLSNHTISKQWEIPWNKENVVPVREMVIQDDSCFYTLCYPEHFSDTYLKLYRFAFKDGAFQILGDSIPIHSEKIKTKANLYYSDKLNKLFAVVQEFNDDDISSGIKIYSLAFPPISSELLSVYKPHNSDKKFTYQLLITLLILSFIAIVFALIFFLKRRSHKKQGENDKKAVINSVKVKQPTTLEQNPVKANSVYLFGEFMVRDRQNKDITYMFSTKLKQVFLSILQYSHKGGISSQRLSELFWPGKSEDKVKNSRGVTINHVRGILKEIDGVELIHDKGLFRIEYTDEFYCDYLACVKLLMTNNTGGHETELLRIVSRGKFLRSIDMPEFDSFKGSLEQKLEPILLIEIENCFKKEAYKIVVALCESLFYIDPINDEALCYAIQSLTKMNMVNEAKVQYLQFCVEYMNTINREYTYSFMDLQKRNMS
;
A
#
# COMPACT_ATOMS: atom_id res chain seq x y z
N MET A 1 36.73 3.12 -9.36
CA MET A 1 37.31 2.88 -8.02
C MET A 1 37.56 4.27 -7.40
N ILE A 2 37.23 4.44 -6.11
CA ILE A 2 37.12 5.71 -5.34
C ILE A 2 35.79 6.45 -5.62
N SER A 3 34.66 6.06 -5.04
CA SER A 3 34.17 6.34 -3.66
C SER A 3 34.19 7.84 -3.32
N LEU A 4 33.01 8.44 -3.15
CA LEU A 4 32.74 9.31 -2.00
C LEU A 4 31.22 9.55 -1.84
N SER A 5 30.71 9.06 -0.71
CA SER A 5 29.72 9.75 0.13
C SER A 5 28.29 9.90 -0.41
N PHE A 6 27.61 8.78 -0.62
CA PHE A 6 26.21 8.73 -0.18
C PHE A 6 26.24 8.78 1.34
N LEU A 7 25.73 9.88 1.92
CA LEU A 7 25.44 9.96 3.34
C LEU A 7 24.76 8.66 3.74
N SER A 8 25.40 7.96 4.67
CA SER A 8 24.89 6.78 5.33
C SER A 8 23.48 7.08 5.81
N SER A 9 22.47 6.59 5.10
CA SER A 9 21.35 5.99 5.78
C SER A 9 21.93 4.84 6.58
N ALA A 10 22.47 5.14 7.77
CA ALA A 10 22.54 4.13 8.81
C ALA A 10 21.15 3.52 8.81
N LEU A 11 21.06 2.23 8.47
CA LEU A 11 19.79 1.50 8.42
C LEU A 11 19.15 1.64 9.80
N TYR A 12 18.31 2.65 10.00
CA TYR A 12 17.58 2.86 11.23
C TYR A 12 16.60 1.70 11.31
N GLY A 13 16.87 0.75 12.22
CA GLY A 13 15.83 -0.19 12.60
C GLY A 13 14.68 0.62 13.18
N GLN A 14 13.50 0.44 12.57
CA GLN A 14 12.29 1.17 12.98
C GLN A 14 11.79 0.69 14.34
N GLY A 15 12.26 -0.49 14.78
CA GLY A 15 12.09 -0.99 16.13
C GLY A 15 11.06 -2.12 16.22
N LEU A 16 10.91 -2.60 17.44
CA LEU A 16 9.95 -3.62 17.85
C LEU A 16 9.06 -3.03 18.95
N GLU A 17 7.75 -3.08 18.75
CA GLU A 17 6.77 -2.81 19.82
C GLU A 17 6.36 -4.11 20.51
N PHE A 18 6.23 -4.02 21.83
CA PHE A 18 5.85 -5.10 22.72
C PHE A 18 4.37 -4.98 23.08
N LYS A 19 3.60 -6.01 22.74
CA LYS A 19 2.24 -6.22 23.24
C LYS A 19 2.29 -6.42 24.74
N GLY A 20 1.77 -5.42 25.46
CA GLY A 20 1.74 -5.38 26.92
C GLY A 20 0.45 -5.92 27.53
N ASN A 21 0.12 -5.39 28.72
CA ASN A 21 -1.01 -5.84 29.54
C ASN A 21 -2.39 -5.72 28.88
N ASP A 22 -2.51 -4.92 27.83
CA ASP A 22 -3.74 -4.75 27.04
C ASP A 22 -4.08 -6.01 26.22
N TYR A 23 -3.18 -7.00 26.17
CA TYR A 23 -3.35 -8.26 25.47
C TYR A 23 -3.42 -9.46 26.43
N PRO A 24 -4.11 -10.56 26.02
CA PRO A 24 -4.04 -11.84 26.71
C PRO A 24 -2.60 -12.30 26.92
N ILE A 25 -2.32 -13.02 28.02
CA ILE A 25 -0.95 -13.42 28.42
C ILE A 25 -0.22 -14.18 27.30
N ASP A 26 -0.93 -14.98 26.51
CA ASP A 26 -0.34 -15.75 25.41
C ASP A 26 -0.04 -14.92 24.17
N GLU A 27 -0.66 -13.74 24.05
CA GLU A 27 -0.42 -12.78 22.97
C GLU A 27 0.62 -11.71 23.34
N ARG A 28 1.04 -11.62 24.61
CA ARG A 28 2.08 -10.69 25.04
C ARG A 28 3.41 -11.01 24.34
N THR A 29 4.14 -9.97 23.98
CA THR A 29 5.41 -10.11 23.27
C THR A 29 6.49 -10.60 24.22
N PHE A 30 7.28 -11.57 23.76
CA PHE A 30 8.47 -12.07 24.43
C PHE A 30 9.62 -12.05 23.44
N TYR A 31 10.76 -11.48 23.82
CA TYR A 31 11.94 -11.43 22.99
C TYR A 31 13.16 -11.94 23.76
N THR A 32 13.78 -13.03 23.28
CA THR A 32 15.09 -13.50 23.74
C THR A 32 16.19 -12.99 22.82
N VAL A 33 17.19 -12.30 23.38
CA VAL A 33 18.24 -11.61 22.59
C VAL A 33 19.24 -12.57 21.96
N PHE A 34 19.65 -13.61 22.69
CA PHE A 34 20.66 -14.59 22.22
C PHE A 34 20.08 -15.99 21.97
N GLY A 35 18.78 -16.19 22.20
CA GLY A 35 18.13 -17.48 22.00
C GLY A 35 18.80 -18.57 22.83
N ASN A 36 19.28 -19.62 22.16
CA ASN A 36 20.04 -20.71 22.78
C ASN A 36 21.56 -20.57 22.61
N THR A 37 22.05 -19.44 22.10
CA THR A 37 23.48 -19.22 21.83
C THR A 37 24.13 -18.57 23.06
N PRO A 38 25.02 -19.28 23.79
CA PRO A 38 25.70 -18.68 24.93
C PRO A 38 26.73 -17.64 24.46
N VAL A 39 26.58 -16.39 24.89
CA VAL A 39 27.49 -15.28 24.55
C VAL A 39 28.18 -14.78 25.84
N PRO A 40 29.47 -15.09 26.04
CA PRO A 40 30.19 -14.67 27.24
C PRO A 40 30.74 -13.24 27.11
N PHE A 41 30.64 -12.47 28.18
CA PHE A 41 31.17 -11.11 28.35
C PHE A 41 32.11 -11.06 29.56
N SER A 42 33.13 -10.20 29.48
CA SER A 42 34.17 -10.07 30.51
C SER A 42 34.38 -8.62 30.95
N ASP A 43 34.76 -8.43 32.21
CA ASP A 43 35.17 -7.14 32.84
C ASP A 43 34.07 -6.07 32.98
N LYS A 44 33.20 -5.95 31.99
CA LYS A 44 32.06 -5.04 31.90
C LYS A 44 31.00 -5.68 31.02
N PHE A 45 29.74 -5.45 31.33
CA PHE A 45 28.63 -5.88 30.49
C PHE A 45 27.65 -4.71 30.33
N THR A 46 27.25 -4.39 29.11
CA THR A 46 26.37 -3.24 28.83
C THR A 46 25.29 -3.61 27.84
N ILE A 47 24.04 -3.29 28.21
CA ILE A 47 22.87 -3.39 27.34
C ILE A 47 22.40 -1.96 27.09
N SER A 48 22.30 -1.53 25.84
CA SER A 48 21.79 -0.20 25.50
C SER A 48 20.77 -0.27 24.36
N PHE A 49 19.71 0.51 24.47
CA PHE A 49 18.64 0.59 23.47
C PHE A 49 17.92 1.93 23.59
N ASP A 50 17.31 2.40 22.50
CA ASP A 50 16.32 3.48 22.58
C ASP A 50 14.96 2.89 22.92
N MET A 51 14.21 3.56 23.80
CA MET A 51 12.87 3.15 24.23
C MET A 51 11.84 4.21 23.87
N SER A 52 10.63 3.77 23.52
CA SER A 52 9.44 4.60 23.36
C SER A 52 8.29 4.10 24.23
N LEU A 53 7.51 5.04 24.78
CA LEU A 53 6.28 4.79 25.53
C LEU A 53 5.11 5.31 24.70
N THR A 54 4.72 4.56 23.67
CA THR A 54 3.70 4.99 22.68
C THR A 54 2.30 5.08 23.29
N ARG A 55 2.03 4.32 24.36
CA ARG A 55 0.72 4.27 25.02
C ARG A 55 0.87 4.28 26.55
N PRO A 56 -0.12 4.85 27.29
CA PRO A 56 -0.10 4.80 28.74
C PRO A 56 -0.17 3.34 29.19
N SER A 57 0.81 2.91 29.99
CA SER A 57 0.78 1.59 30.62
C SER A 57 1.01 1.74 32.11
N ARG A 58 0.26 0.97 32.91
CA ARG A 58 0.26 1.15 34.37
C ARG A 58 1.49 0.58 35.06
N LEU A 59 1.89 -0.63 34.70
CA LEU A 59 2.96 -1.38 35.39
C LEU A 59 3.45 -2.53 34.50
N GLY A 60 4.72 -2.89 34.60
CA GLY A 60 5.23 -4.19 34.16
C GLY A 60 6.74 -4.25 34.08
N TYR A 61 7.26 -5.33 33.50
CA TYR A 61 8.68 -5.59 33.31
C TYR A 61 9.11 -5.32 31.86
N ILE A 62 10.20 -4.58 31.69
CA ILE A 62 10.77 -4.22 30.38
C ILE A 62 11.78 -5.27 29.96
N VAL A 63 12.79 -5.52 30.81
CA VAL A 63 13.87 -6.45 30.54
C VAL A 63 14.23 -7.24 31.80
N ARG A 64 14.52 -8.53 31.63
CA ARG A 64 15.00 -9.46 32.65
C ARG A 64 16.33 -10.06 32.18
N ILE A 65 17.30 -10.12 33.07
CA ILE A 65 18.69 -10.50 32.79
C ILE A 65 19.08 -11.56 33.82
N LYS A 66 19.36 -12.78 33.38
CA LYS A 66 19.72 -13.92 34.25
C LYS A 66 21.20 -14.26 34.07
N SER A 67 21.90 -14.54 35.16
CA SER A 67 23.22 -15.17 35.09
C SER A 67 23.12 -16.62 34.59
N GLU A 68 24.22 -17.16 34.05
CA GLU A 68 24.29 -18.52 33.50
C GLU A 68 23.79 -19.62 34.47
N ASP A 69 24.09 -19.45 35.76
CA ASP A 69 23.71 -20.36 36.84
C ASP A 69 22.36 -19.99 37.50
N ASN A 70 21.66 -18.97 37.01
CA ASN A 70 20.47 -18.36 37.62
C ASN A 70 20.65 -17.89 39.08
N SER A 71 21.88 -17.75 39.59
CA SER A 71 22.13 -17.28 40.96
C SER A 71 21.84 -15.78 41.14
N LYS A 72 21.92 -15.01 40.05
CA LYS A 72 21.68 -13.57 40.01
C LYS A 72 20.74 -13.23 38.86
N ILE A 73 19.58 -12.68 39.21
CA ILE A 73 18.58 -12.24 38.25
C ILE A 73 18.26 -10.77 38.51
N TYR A 74 18.34 -9.96 37.46
CA TYR A 74 18.03 -8.53 37.48
C TYR A 74 16.87 -8.24 36.55
N ASN A 75 15.98 -7.32 36.94
CA ASN A 75 14.93 -6.83 36.05
C ASN A 75 14.77 -5.32 36.10
N LEU A 76 14.51 -4.71 34.94
CA LEU A 76 14.05 -3.34 34.83
C LEU A 76 12.53 -3.36 34.73
N SER A 77 11.87 -2.82 35.74
CA SER A 77 10.43 -2.64 35.81
C SER A 77 10.04 -1.18 35.61
N TYR A 78 8.82 -0.97 35.15
CA TYR A 78 8.23 0.33 34.88
C TYR A 78 6.85 0.41 35.50
N TYR A 79 6.50 1.54 36.09
CA TYR A 79 5.12 1.87 36.39
C TYR A 79 4.83 3.36 36.21
N ASN A 80 3.57 3.67 35.98
CA ASN A 80 3.08 5.02 35.77
C ASN A 80 1.95 5.34 36.76
N ASP A 81 2.12 6.40 37.54
CA ASP A 81 1.09 6.88 38.49
C ASP A 81 0.18 7.99 37.91
N GLY A 82 0.31 8.25 36.60
CA GLY A 82 -0.34 9.32 35.85
C GLY A 82 0.59 10.52 35.62
N THR A 83 1.28 10.97 36.67
CA THR A 83 2.16 12.14 36.58
C THR A 83 3.59 11.75 36.27
N PHE A 84 4.05 10.66 36.88
CA PHE A 84 5.42 10.21 36.80
C PHE A 84 5.53 8.81 36.22
N SER A 85 6.56 8.66 35.40
CA SER A 85 7.07 7.41 34.89
C SER A 85 8.25 6.99 35.76
N VAL A 86 8.12 5.86 36.43
CA VAL A 86 9.11 5.36 37.39
C VAL A 86 9.71 4.06 36.88
N PHE A 87 11.03 4.05 36.72
CA PHE A 87 11.81 2.88 36.35
C PHE A 87 12.54 2.35 37.58
N LYS A 88 12.42 1.06 37.83
CA LYS A 88 13.08 0.38 38.93
C LYS A 88 13.91 -0.77 38.43
N LEU A 89 15.21 -0.73 38.70
CA LEU A 89 16.12 -1.84 38.44
C LEU A 89 16.32 -2.62 39.74
N ASN A 90 15.92 -3.89 39.72
CA ASN A 90 15.77 -4.73 40.90
C ASN A 90 16.69 -5.94 40.83
N GLU A 91 17.14 -6.44 41.99
CA GLU A 91 17.55 -7.84 42.14
C GLU A 91 16.29 -8.65 42.45
N GLU A 92 15.95 -9.59 41.58
CA GLU A 92 14.65 -10.27 41.59
C GLU A 92 14.42 -11.02 42.91
N GLY A 93 13.24 -10.82 43.50
CA GLY A 93 12.85 -11.44 44.78
C GLY A 93 13.56 -10.88 46.02
N LYS A 94 14.43 -9.85 45.90
CA LYS A 94 15.18 -9.29 47.03
C LYS A 94 14.88 -7.82 47.29
N ASN A 95 15.34 -6.92 46.43
CA ASN A 95 15.23 -5.48 46.66
C ASN A 95 15.27 -4.67 45.35
N SER A 96 14.83 -3.42 45.44
CA SER A 96 14.98 -2.43 44.38
C SER A 96 16.32 -1.72 44.56
N LEU A 97 17.21 -1.83 43.58
CA LEU A 97 18.57 -1.29 43.65
C LEU A 97 18.65 0.15 43.19
N ILE A 98 17.86 0.50 42.16
CA ILE A 98 17.80 1.84 41.58
C ILE A 98 16.34 2.20 41.34
N THR A 99 15.97 3.45 41.68
CA THR A 99 14.70 4.06 41.27
C THR A 99 15.00 5.35 40.50
N ALA A 100 14.54 5.42 39.25
CA ALA A 100 14.63 6.60 38.40
C ALA A 100 13.23 7.11 38.11
N LYS A 101 12.98 8.40 38.36
CA LYS A 101 11.66 9.02 38.26
C LYS A 101 11.71 10.20 37.31
N PHE A 102 10.79 10.21 36.35
CA PHE A 102 10.65 11.27 35.33
C PHE A 102 9.21 11.72 35.24
N GLU A 103 8.97 12.98 34.92
CA GLU A 103 7.63 13.41 34.51
C GLU A 103 7.25 12.67 33.22
N THR A 104 6.06 12.06 33.20
CA THR A 104 5.60 11.26 32.05
C THR A 104 5.59 12.09 30.76
N LYS A 105 5.19 13.36 30.85
CA LYS A 105 5.15 14.29 29.71
C LYS A 105 6.52 14.46 29.05
N GLU A 106 7.60 14.54 29.83
CA GLU A 106 8.95 14.69 29.29
C GLU A 106 9.42 13.47 28.48
N LEU A 107 8.99 12.27 28.86
CA LEU A 107 9.34 11.03 28.14
C LEU A 107 8.52 10.90 26.85
N VAL A 108 7.22 11.20 26.92
CA VAL A 108 6.32 11.18 25.75
C VAL A 108 6.78 12.19 24.69
N VAL A 109 7.14 13.42 25.11
CA VAL A 109 7.66 14.45 24.19
C VAL A 109 8.97 14.03 23.52
N SER A 110 9.83 13.27 24.21
CA SER A 110 11.09 12.82 23.61
C SER A 110 10.89 11.74 22.53
N ARG A 111 9.70 11.09 22.50
CA ARG A 111 9.30 9.95 21.68
C ARG A 111 10.20 8.71 21.80
N TRP A 112 11.49 8.86 21.51
CA TRP A 112 12.55 7.87 21.74
C TRP A 112 13.55 8.45 22.75
N PHE A 113 13.91 7.68 23.76
CA PHE A 113 14.95 8.07 24.70
C PHE A 113 15.90 6.90 24.98
N PRO A 114 17.22 7.17 25.09
CA PRO A 114 18.19 6.12 25.30
C PRO A 114 18.11 5.57 26.73
N ILE A 115 18.24 4.25 26.85
CA ILE A 115 18.43 3.51 28.09
C ILE A 115 19.72 2.71 27.97
N SER A 116 20.52 2.71 29.04
CA SER A 116 21.70 1.85 29.16
C SER A 116 21.79 1.24 30.55
N ILE A 117 21.99 -0.07 30.61
CA ILE A 117 22.25 -0.82 31.85
C ILE A 117 23.68 -1.35 31.77
N LYS A 118 24.54 -0.87 32.68
CA LYS A 118 25.96 -1.21 32.73
C LYS A 118 26.29 -1.93 34.03
N PHE A 119 26.86 -3.12 33.91
CA PHE A 119 27.40 -3.93 35.01
C PHE A 119 28.92 -3.79 35.02
N GLU A 120 29.49 -3.44 36.17
CA GLU A 120 30.94 -3.32 36.40
C GLU A 120 31.38 -4.25 37.55
N PRO A 121 31.61 -5.55 37.28
CA PRO A 121 31.95 -6.53 38.31
C PRO A 121 33.15 -6.15 39.18
N HIS A 122 34.21 -5.61 38.58
CA HIS A 122 35.41 -5.17 39.30
C HIS A 122 35.16 -4.03 40.30
N LYS A 123 34.12 -3.22 40.07
CA LYS A 123 33.70 -2.15 40.98
C LYS A 123 32.57 -2.57 41.92
N GLY A 124 32.02 -3.77 41.74
CA GLY A 124 30.80 -4.21 42.41
C GLY A 124 29.64 -3.21 42.20
N SER A 125 29.55 -2.62 41.00
CA SER A 125 28.57 -1.56 40.73
C SER A 125 27.74 -1.82 39.49
N LEU A 126 26.53 -1.27 39.52
CA LEU A 126 25.57 -1.27 38.45
C LEU A 126 25.16 0.18 38.17
N CYS A 127 25.07 0.55 36.90
CA CYS A 127 24.61 1.87 36.48
C CYS A 127 23.43 1.75 35.51
N LEU A 128 22.34 2.45 35.82
CA LEU A 128 21.23 2.68 34.90
C LEU A 128 21.32 4.11 34.38
N THR A 129 21.39 4.27 33.07
CA THR A 129 21.30 5.58 32.41
C THR A 129 19.98 5.66 31.66
N ILE A 130 19.21 6.72 31.90
CA ILE A 130 17.99 7.05 31.14
C ILE A 130 18.13 8.48 30.64
N LYS A 131 17.96 8.70 29.33
CA LYS A 131 18.34 9.96 28.65
C LYS A 131 19.81 10.30 28.89
N ARG A 132 20.08 11.27 29.77
CA ARG A 132 21.43 11.70 30.18
C ARG A 132 21.66 11.55 31.69
N GLN A 133 20.64 11.09 32.44
CA GLN A 133 20.73 10.93 33.89
C GLN A 133 21.25 9.55 34.23
N GLN A 134 22.21 9.48 35.15
CA GLN A 134 22.85 8.25 35.61
C GLN A 134 22.46 7.96 37.05
N PHE A 135 22.11 6.71 37.31
CA PHE A 135 21.75 6.20 38.62
C PHE A 135 22.65 4.99 38.94
N PHE A 136 23.08 4.86 40.18
CA PHE A 136 24.08 3.87 40.58
C PHE A 136 23.61 3.02 41.75
N ALA A 137 23.95 1.74 41.71
CA ALA A 137 23.94 0.84 42.85
C ALA A 137 25.35 0.29 43.05
N ASN A 138 25.85 0.30 44.29
CA ASN A 138 27.21 -0.09 44.65
C ASN A 138 27.19 -1.26 45.64
N ASN A 139 28.36 -1.80 45.95
CA ASN A 139 28.55 -2.91 46.90
C ASN A 139 27.77 -4.19 46.51
N LEU A 140 27.65 -4.44 45.21
CA LEU A 140 26.99 -5.61 44.65
C LEU A 140 28.01 -6.73 44.41
N ASN A 141 27.65 -7.96 44.76
CA ASN A 141 28.40 -9.14 44.36
C ASN A 141 27.96 -9.57 42.94
N LEU A 142 28.72 -9.13 41.93
CA LEU A 142 28.46 -9.41 40.52
C LEU A 142 29.43 -10.48 39.99
N PRO A 143 28.97 -11.43 39.16
CA PRO A 143 29.84 -12.36 38.43
C PRO A 143 30.92 -11.63 37.62
N THR A 144 32.16 -12.12 37.64
CA THR A 144 33.29 -11.57 36.85
C THR A 144 33.23 -11.94 35.37
N LYS A 145 32.57 -13.07 35.05
CA LYS A 145 32.18 -13.48 33.70
C LYS A 145 30.67 -13.56 33.63
N TRP A 146 30.11 -13.07 32.54
CA TRP A 146 28.67 -13.06 32.29
C TRP A 146 28.37 -13.80 31.00
N THR A 147 27.57 -14.86 31.08
CA THR A 147 26.91 -15.46 29.91
C THR A 147 25.41 -15.23 30.10
N PRO A 148 24.89 -14.02 29.82
CA PRO A 148 23.56 -13.63 30.27
C PRO A 148 22.46 -14.12 29.34
N ASP A 149 21.38 -14.63 29.92
CA ASP A 149 20.11 -14.75 29.22
C ASP A 149 19.34 -13.44 29.38
N ILE A 150 19.03 -12.78 28.26
CA ILE A 150 18.36 -11.48 28.22
C ILE A 150 16.99 -11.63 27.56
N TYR A 151 15.96 -11.24 28.31
CA TYR A 151 14.57 -11.33 27.89
C TYR A 151 13.91 -9.96 27.97
N PHE A 152 13.29 -9.49 26.88
CA PHE A 152 12.40 -8.34 26.89
C PHE A 152 10.94 -8.77 26.85
N GLY A 153 10.08 -8.03 27.54
CA GLY A 153 8.65 -8.34 27.65
C GLY A 153 8.36 -9.51 28.58
N LYS A 154 7.41 -10.37 28.21
CA LYS A 154 6.93 -11.50 29.03
C LYS A 154 8.07 -12.49 29.27
N SER A 155 8.33 -12.95 30.50
CA SER A 155 9.40 -13.94 30.77
C SER A 155 8.99 -14.90 31.88
N ASP A 156 8.95 -16.21 31.59
CA ASP A 156 8.52 -17.25 32.53
C ASP A 156 7.19 -16.90 33.23
N TYR A 157 7.23 -16.64 34.55
CA TYR A 157 6.10 -16.20 35.38
C TYR A 157 5.92 -14.67 35.41
N MET A 158 6.86 -13.88 34.88
CA MET A 158 6.76 -12.43 34.79
C MET A 158 5.91 -12.08 33.58
N ILE A 159 4.59 -12.05 33.81
CA ILE A 159 3.59 -11.83 32.78
C ILE A 159 3.23 -10.36 32.60
N ASP A 160 3.41 -9.52 33.62
CA ASP A 160 3.07 -8.10 33.55
C ASP A 160 4.07 -7.35 32.67
N VAL A 161 3.61 -6.84 31.54
CA VAL A 161 4.44 -6.21 30.50
C VAL A 161 3.82 -4.86 30.17
N PRO A 162 4.55 -3.75 30.28
CA PRO A 162 4.03 -2.48 29.82
C PRO A 162 4.00 -2.47 28.29
N THR A 163 3.19 -1.62 27.69
CA THR A 163 3.27 -1.38 26.24
C THR A 163 4.44 -0.42 25.98
N PHE A 164 5.48 -0.89 25.29
CA PHE A 164 6.66 -0.08 24.95
C PHE A 164 7.25 -0.55 23.63
N SER A 165 8.13 0.28 23.05
CA SER A 165 8.91 -0.10 21.88
C SER A 165 10.40 0.09 22.15
N ILE A 166 11.24 -0.73 21.49
CA ILE A 166 12.69 -0.55 21.50
C ILE A 166 13.24 -0.52 20.07
N LYS A 167 14.37 0.16 19.88
CA LYS A 167 15.16 0.09 18.65
C LYS A 167 16.66 0.21 18.95
N GLY A 168 17.49 -0.23 17.99
CA GLY A 168 18.94 -0.09 18.09
C GLY A 168 19.54 -0.77 19.33
N LEU A 169 19.06 -1.99 19.63
CA LEU A 169 19.55 -2.73 20.79
C LEU A 169 21.02 -3.12 20.56
N THR A 170 21.85 -2.83 21.54
CA THR A 170 23.27 -3.18 21.57
C THR A 170 23.59 -3.91 22.86
N VAL A 171 24.42 -4.94 22.75
CA VAL A 171 24.95 -5.68 23.89
C VAL A 171 26.46 -5.80 23.73
N SER A 172 27.22 -5.27 24.68
CA SER A 172 28.68 -5.15 24.53
C SER A 172 29.47 -5.30 25.83
N ASP A 173 30.75 -5.63 25.66
CA ASP A 173 31.80 -5.43 26.65
C ASP A 173 32.93 -4.58 26.05
N ASN A 174 34.15 -4.65 26.60
CA ASN A 174 35.30 -3.92 26.08
C ASN A 174 35.92 -4.53 24.82
N LYS A 175 35.56 -5.77 24.45
CA LYS A 175 36.17 -6.55 23.36
C LYS A 175 35.20 -6.79 22.19
N GLN A 176 33.91 -6.89 22.47
CA GLN A 176 32.89 -7.24 21.48
C GLN A 176 31.61 -6.44 21.66
N GLN A 177 30.88 -6.26 20.55
CA GLN A 177 29.58 -5.59 20.51
C GLN A 177 28.66 -6.29 19.50
N TYR A 178 27.48 -6.67 19.97
CA TYR A 178 26.39 -7.22 19.16
C TYR A 178 25.35 -6.13 18.93
N ASN A 179 24.98 -5.93 17.67
CA ASN A 179 24.02 -4.90 17.27
C ASN A 179 22.78 -5.58 16.70
N PHE A 180 21.63 -5.28 17.27
CA PHE A 180 20.31 -5.75 16.85
C PHE A 180 19.50 -4.54 16.39
N PRO A 181 19.45 -4.27 15.07
CA PRO A 181 18.73 -3.11 14.56
C PRO A 181 17.23 -3.18 14.87
N LEU A 182 16.63 -4.38 14.82
CA LEU A 182 15.18 -4.61 14.85
C LEU A 182 14.51 -3.99 13.63
N LYS A 183 14.81 -4.56 12.47
CA LYS A 183 14.40 -4.07 11.14
C LYS A 183 13.64 -5.12 10.31
N GLU A 184 13.27 -6.21 10.95
CA GLU A 184 12.42 -7.25 10.39
C GLU A 184 11.02 -6.69 10.13
N SER A 185 10.39 -7.16 9.06
CA SER A 185 9.01 -6.80 8.68
C SER A 185 7.99 -7.88 9.07
N GLU A 186 8.45 -9.12 9.23
CA GLU A 186 7.62 -10.28 9.56
C GLU A 186 8.47 -11.37 10.23
N GLY A 187 7.80 -12.40 10.74
CA GLY A 187 8.45 -13.54 11.36
C GLY A 187 8.90 -13.29 12.81
N GLU A 188 9.56 -14.31 13.37
CA GLU A 188 9.94 -14.40 14.78
C GLU A 188 11.46 -14.39 15.01
N GLU A 189 12.26 -14.37 13.93
CA GLU A 189 13.72 -14.38 14.02
C GLU A 189 14.26 -12.96 14.09
N VAL A 190 15.22 -12.72 14.99
CA VAL A 190 15.87 -11.42 15.13
C VAL A 190 17.33 -11.51 14.69
N HIS A 191 17.66 -10.66 13.74
CA HIS A 191 18.95 -10.62 13.06
C HIS A 191 19.86 -9.55 13.66
N THR A 192 21.15 -9.87 13.73
CA THR A 192 22.18 -8.87 13.98
C THR A 192 22.36 -7.97 12.76
N LEU A 193 23.12 -6.88 12.92
CA LEU A 193 23.49 -5.99 11.82
C LEU A 193 24.18 -6.73 10.66
N GLU A 194 24.94 -7.79 10.96
CA GLU A 194 25.62 -8.66 10.00
C GLU A 194 24.66 -9.67 9.31
N GLY A 195 23.39 -9.69 9.68
CA GLY A 195 22.37 -10.59 9.13
C GLY A 195 22.38 -12.00 9.70
N LYS A 196 23.01 -12.22 10.87
CA LYS A 196 22.96 -13.52 11.56
C LYS A 196 21.75 -13.58 12.50
N VAL A 197 21.02 -14.69 12.50
CA VAL A 197 19.95 -14.94 13.48
C VAL A 197 20.57 -15.26 14.83
N PHE A 198 20.25 -14.46 15.84
CA PHE A 198 20.67 -14.67 17.24
C PHE A 198 19.46 -14.68 18.18
N GLY A 199 18.53 -13.74 17.98
CA GLY A 199 17.37 -13.60 18.84
C GLY A 199 16.12 -14.23 18.27
N ARG A 200 15.13 -14.42 19.14
CA ARG A 200 13.76 -14.84 18.76
C ARG A 200 12.71 -14.05 19.50
N VAL A 201 11.67 -13.64 18.81
CA VAL A 201 10.54 -12.88 19.35
C VAL A 201 9.22 -13.57 19.03
N SER A 202 8.35 -13.72 20.01
CA SER A 202 6.96 -14.18 19.82
C SER A 202 6.01 -13.00 19.85
N ASN A 203 4.95 -13.06 19.03
CA ASN A 203 3.95 -12.00 18.89
C ASN A 203 4.54 -10.59 18.62
N PRO A 204 5.51 -10.42 17.70
CA PRO A 204 6.12 -9.12 17.46
C PRO A 204 5.16 -8.13 16.81
N ILE A 205 5.33 -6.84 17.13
CA ILE A 205 4.84 -5.73 16.30
C ILE A 205 6.06 -5.03 15.70
N TRP A 206 6.36 -5.38 14.45
CA TRP A 206 7.48 -4.82 13.71
C TRP A 206 7.16 -3.41 13.20
N LEU A 207 7.80 -2.39 13.78
CA LEU A 207 7.51 -0.98 13.50
C LEU A 207 7.93 -0.54 12.09
N ILE A 208 8.75 -1.34 11.39
CA ILE A 208 9.12 -1.06 9.99
C ILE A 208 7.88 -1.04 9.08
N ASN A 209 6.84 -1.81 9.41
CA ASN A 209 5.61 -1.87 8.65
C ASN A 209 4.82 -0.55 8.74
N GLU A 210 4.90 0.19 9.84
CA GLU A 210 4.27 1.51 9.96
C GLU A 210 5.00 2.59 9.15
N SER A 211 6.26 2.34 8.78
CA SER A 211 7.07 3.22 7.92
C SER A 211 6.87 2.91 6.43
N TYR A 212 6.11 1.87 6.10
CA TYR A 212 5.75 1.51 4.73
C TYR A 212 4.25 1.65 4.47
N ASN A 213 3.39 1.11 5.32
CA ASN A 213 1.95 1.06 5.07
C ASN A 213 1.24 2.33 5.56
N TRP A 214 0.54 3.03 4.66
CA TRP A 214 -0.34 4.15 5.01
C TRP A 214 -1.51 3.65 5.86
N ALA A 215 -1.55 4.09 7.12
CA ALA A 215 -2.64 3.76 8.03
C ALA A 215 -3.81 4.72 7.81
N TYR A 216 -4.95 4.21 7.33
CA TYR A 216 -6.21 4.94 7.33
C TYR A 216 -6.61 5.34 8.75
N LYS A 217 -6.99 6.60 8.95
CA LYS A 217 -7.36 7.15 10.25
C LYS A 217 -8.84 7.42 10.36
N ARG A 218 -9.37 8.23 9.45
CA ARG A 218 -10.77 8.68 9.52
C ARG A 218 -11.26 9.23 8.20
N LYS A 219 -12.58 9.16 8.01
CA LYS A 219 -13.32 9.85 6.94
C LYS A 219 -14.32 10.82 7.56
N PHE A 220 -14.39 11.99 6.98
CA PHE A 220 -15.40 13.01 7.26
C PHE A 220 -16.18 13.27 5.99
N THR A 221 -17.46 13.59 6.14
CA THR A 221 -18.36 13.88 5.02
C THR A 221 -19.10 15.17 5.31
N SER A 222 -19.18 16.02 4.31
CA SER A 222 -19.96 17.26 4.34
C SER A 222 -20.96 17.24 3.19
N SER A 223 -22.21 17.63 3.47
CA SER A 223 -23.23 17.80 2.42
C SER A 223 -22.98 19.00 1.52
N SER A 224 -22.05 19.89 1.92
CA SER A 224 -21.57 21.03 1.14
C SER A 224 -20.05 20.94 0.94
N VAL A 225 -19.51 21.82 0.09
CA VAL A 225 -18.07 21.91 -0.12
C VAL A 225 -17.41 22.25 1.21
N ALA A 226 -16.51 21.37 1.66
CA ALA A 226 -15.68 21.61 2.83
C ALA A 226 -14.28 22.06 2.41
N GLY A 227 -13.55 22.69 3.32
CA GLY A 227 -12.11 22.82 3.24
C GLY A 227 -11.44 22.14 4.44
N TYR A 228 -10.12 22.00 4.36
CA TYR A 228 -9.32 21.48 5.46
C TYR A 228 -7.97 22.20 5.54
N ASN A 229 -7.42 22.29 6.76
CA ASN A 229 -6.05 22.73 7.01
C ASN A 229 -5.41 21.94 8.15
N PHE A 230 -4.07 21.92 8.19
CA PHE A 230 -3.29 21.26 9.23
C PHE A 230 -2.67 22.31 10.16
N ASP A 231 -2.92 22.16 11.45
CA ASP A 231 -2.32 22.94 12.52
C ASP A 231 -1.10 22.19 13.06
N ASP A 232 0.08 22.63 12.62
CA ASP A 232 1.39 22.10 13.00
C ASP A 232 1.74 22.35 14.47
N LEU A 233 1.18 23.40 15.08
CA LEU A 233 1.41 23.72 16.49
C LEU A 233 0.52 22.89 17.40
N ALA A 234 -0.68 22.52 17.00
CA ALA A 234 -1.59 21.73 17.83
C ALA A 234 -1.69 20.25 17.43
N ASP A 235 -1.11 19.84 16.30
CA ASP A 235 -1.32 18.55 15.64
C ASP A 235 -2.81 18.25 15.43
N ASN A 236 -3.55 19.26 14.96
CA ASN A 236 -4.95 19.12 14.61
C ASN A 236 -5.14 19.22 13.10
N ILE A 237 -6.12 18.50 12.57
CA ILE A 237 -6.69 18.82 11.26
C ILE A 237 -8.01 19.54 11.50
N TYR A 238 -8.11 20.77 11.01
CA TYR A 238 -9.36 21.52 10.94
C TYR A 238 -10.06 21.18 9.63
N ILE A 239 -11.33 20.81 9.71
CA ILE A 239 -12.22 20.64 8.56
C ILE A 239 -13.39 21.58 8.78
N PHE A 240 -13.72 22.38 7.78
CA PHE A 240 -14.78 23.38 7.90
C PHE A 240 -15.68 23.33 6.68
N ASN A 241 -16.94 23.72 6.86
CA ASN A 241 -17.88 23.96 5.78
C ASN A 241 -18.58 25.31 6.04
N LYS A 242 -19.84 25.46 5.64
CA LYS A 242 -20.58 26.73 5.77
C LYS A 242 -20.90 27.10 7.24
N ASP A 243 -21.17 26.13 8.10
CA ASP A 243 -21.75 26.36 9.44
C ASP A 243 -21.01 25.61 10.57
N THR A 244 -20.11 24.70 10.22
CA THR A 244 -19.47 23.77 11.15
C THR A 244 -17.96 23.76 10.99
N LEU A 245 -17.26 23.71 12.13
CA LEU A 245 -15.86 23.35 12.24
C LEU A 245 -15.72 22.01 12.97
N ILE A 246 -14.99 21.11 12.34
CA ILE A 246 -14.57 19.84 12.89
C ILE A 246 -13.09 19.93 13.22
N THR A 247 -12.74 19.72 14.49
CA THR A 247 -11.35 19.61 14.94
C THR A 247 -11.03 18.14 15.16
N TYR A 248 -10.08 17.60 14.40
CA TYR A 248 -9.58 16.24 14.59
C TYR A 248 -8.16 16.26 15.18
N ASN A 249 -8.00 15.78 16.41
CA ASN A 249 -6.70 15.70 17.06
C ASN A 249 -5.93 14.46 16.58
N LEU A 250 -4.75 14.66 16.00
CA LEU A 250 -3.97 13.57 15.39
C LEU A 250 -3.27 12.67 16.41
N TYR A 251 -3.11 13.14 17.66
CA TYR A 251 -2.51 12.36 18.74
C TYR A 251 -3.55 11.46 19.43
N SER A 252 -4.64 12.04 19.95
CA SER A 252 -5.65 11.29 20.71
C SER A 252 -6.69 10.60 19.82
N GLY A 253 -6.88 11.08 18.58
CA GLY A 253 -7.96 10.62 17.71
C GLY A 253 -9.33 11.24 18.04
N ASP A 254 -9.39 12.15 19.01
CA ASP A 254 -10.61 12.83 19.39
C ASP A 254 -11.11 13.74 18.27
N VAL A 255 -12.43 13.83 18.16
CA VAL A 255 -13.10 14.73 17.22
C VAL A 255 -14.05 15.64 17.99
N ARG A 256 -13.91 16.93 17.78
CA ARG A 256 -14.83 17.95 18.27
C ARG A 256 -15.57 18.60 17.10
N TYR A 257 -16.86 18.82 17.27
CA TYR A 257 -17.71 19.54 16.34
C TYR A 257 -18.14 20.85 17.02
N ASP A 258 -17.83 21.98 16.39
CA ASP A 258 -18.21 23.31 16.83
C ASP A 258 -19.08 23.95 15.74
N THR A 259 -20.25 24.49 16.10
CA THR A 259 -21.05 25.34 15.20
C THR A 259 -20.50 26.76 15.22
N PHE A 260 -20.52 27.45 14.07
CA PHE A 260 -20.10 28.84 13.99
C PHE A 260 -21.09 29.80 14.64
N THR A 261 -20.57 30.92 15.16
CA THR A 261 -21.37 32.03 15.69
C THR A 261 -22.20 32.70 14.59
N ASN A 262 -21.68 32.72 13.36
CA ASN A 262 -22.34 33.16 12.14
C ASN A 262 -21.91 32.25 10.98
N GLU A 263 -22.77 32.05 9.98
CA GLU A 263 -22.39 31.26 8.80
C GLU A 263 -21.20 31.89 8.05
N CYS A 264 -20.41 31.06 7.38
CA CYS A 264 -19.36 31.53 6.48
C CYS A 264 -19.96 32.48 5.44
N PRO A 265 -19.47 33.73 5.33
CA PRO A 265 -20.05 34.72 4.43
C PRO A 265 -19.69 34.49 2.96
N MET A 266 -18.82 33.53 2.67
CA MET A 266 -18.38 33.15 1.34
C MET A 266 -19.12 31.92 0.81
N ASP A 267 -19.34 31.88 -0.50
CA ASP A 267 -19.72 30.65 -1.19
C ASP A 267 -18.46 29.80 -1.40
N ILE A 268 -18.27 28.78 -0.56
CA ILE A 268 -17.08 27.92 -0.61
C ILE A 268 -17.16 27.05 -1.88
N PHE A 269 -16.25 27.25 -2.83
CA PHE A 269 -16.29 26.55 -4.12
C PHE A 269 -15.20 25.48 -4.26
N LEU A 270 -13.95 25.81 -3.90
CA LEU A 270 -12.80 24.89 -3.89
C LEU A 270 -12.39 24.45 -2.48
N GLY A 271 -12.89 25.12 -1.44
CA GLY A 271 -12.43 24.91 -0.06
C GLY A 271 -10.96 25.28 0.10
N THR A 272 -10.49 26.29 -0.64
CA THR A 272 -9.13 26.82 -0.57
C THR A 272 -8.97 27.71 0.66
N ASN A 273 -7.87 27.50 1.37
CA ASN A 273 -7.68 28.08 2.69
C ASN A 273 -6.20 28.10 3.08
N PHE A 274 -5.91 28.85 4.14
CA PHE A 274 -4.62 28.83 4.83
C PHE A 274 -4.82 29.15 6.31
N LEU A 275 -3.88 28.71 7.15
CA LEU A 275 -3.95 28.87 8.59
C LEU A 275 -2.83 29.79 9.09
N ASP A 276 -3.22 30.75 9.93
CA ASP A 276 -2.31 31.48 10.81
C ASP A 276 -2.44 30.89 12.22
N SER A 277 -1.61 29.88 12.52
CA SER A 277 -1.65 29.13 13.77
C SER A 277 -1.30 30.01 14.99
N LYS A 278 -0.51 31.08 14.80
CA LYS A 278 -0.15 31.99 15.89
C LYS A 278 -1.32 32.90 16.25
N ALA A 279 -2.03 33.41 15.24
CA ALA A 279 -3.21 34.25 15.45
C ALA A 279 -4.49 33.44 15.75
N ASN A 280 -4.44 32.10 15.67
CA ASN A 280 -5.61 31.21 15.72
C ASN A 280 -6.67 31.61 14.68
N LYS A 281 -6.24 31.94 13.46
CA LYS A 281 -7.13 32.37 12.37
C LYS A 281 -7.01 31.47 11.16
N LEU A 282 -8.15 30.94 10.72
CA LEU A 282 -8.26 30.20 9.47
C LEU A 282 -8.82 31.13 8.40
N TYR A 283 -8.11 31.28 7.29
CA TYR A 283 -8.56 32.09 6.15
C TYR A 283 -9.08 31.17 5.06
N VAL A 284 -10.22 31.52 4.51
CA VAL A 284 -10.81 30.89 3.32
C VAL A 284 -10.78 31.90 2.20
N TYR A 285 -10.41 31.45 1.01
CA TYR A 285 -10.36 32.31 -0.16
C TYR A 285 -10.79 31.56 -1.41
N GLU A 286 -11.29 32.31 -2.38
CA GLU A 286 -11.48 31.88 -3.76
C GLU A 286 -10.70 32.86 -4.64
N ALA A 287 -9.96 32.36 -5.64
CA ALA A 287 -9.16 33.26 -6.49
C ALA A 287 -10.09 34.20 -7.29
N GLN A 288 -11.27 33.73 -7.67
CA GLN A 288 -12.30 34.53 -8.31
C GLN A 288 -13.67 34.12 -7.77
N ALA A 289 -14.52 35.09 -7.47
CA ALA A 289 -15.90 34.81 -7.06
C ALA A 289 -16.71 34.26 -8.24
N GLU A 290 -17.43 33.15 -8.05
CA GLU A 290 -18.34 32.62 -9.08
C GLU A 290 -19.52 33.58 -9.35
N VAL A 291 -19.98 34.26 -8.30
CA VAL A 291 -21.07 35.23 -8.37
C VAL A 291 -20.52 36.62 -8.09
N ALA A 292 -20.72 37.54 -9.03
CA ALA A 292 -20.27 38.92 -8.90
C ALA A 292 -20.82 39.57 -7.62
N GLY A 293 -19.94 40.27 -6.89
CA GLY A 293 -20.28 40.97 -5.65
C GLY A 293 -20.25 40.11 -4.39
N LYS A 294 -19.94 38.81 -4.47
CA LYS A 294 -19.68 37.97 -3.29
C LYS A 294 -18.26 38.18 -2.75
N PRO A 295 -18.05 38.01 -1.43
CA PRO A 295 -16.71 38.06 -0.84
C PRO A 295 -15.82 36.96 -1.41
N THR A 296 -14.54 37.27 -1.60
CA THR A 296 -13.52 36.34 -2.10
C THR A 296 -12.56 35.87 -1.02
N ILE A 297 -12.52 36.56 0.13
CA ILE A 297 -11.69 36.18 1.28
C ILE A 297 -12.45 36.45 2.58
N ALA A 298 -12.47 35.46 3.47
CA ALA A 298 -13.02 35.55 4.81
C ALA A 298 -12.07 34.86 5.80
N THR A 299 -12.13 35.27 7.06
CA THR A 299 -11.35 34.68 8.16
C THR A 299 -12.27 34.19 9.25
N LEU A 300 -11.93 33.05 9.83
CA LEU A 300 -12.57 32.45 11.00
C LEU A 300 -11.61 32.57 12.18
N ASP A 301 -12.08 33.19 13.25
CA ASP A 301 -11.41 33.12 14.54
C ASP A 301 -11.69 31.73 15.17
N LEU A 302 -10.64 30.94 15.38
CA LEU A 302 -10.76 29.58 15.89
C LEU A 302 -11.11 29.52 17.39
N TYR A 303 -11.04 30.64 18.12
CA TYR A 303 -11.48 30.70 19.51
C TYR A 303 -12.96 31.10 19.60
N THR A 304 -13.35 32.23 19.00
CA THR A 304 -14.74 32.74 19.07
C THR A 304 -15.70 32.05 18.10
N LYS A 305 -15.16 31.31 17.12
CA LYS A 305 -15.92 30.65 16.04
C LYS A 305 -16.72 31.63 15.17
N GLU A 306 -16.24 32.87 15.08
CA GLU A 306 -16.87 33.94 14.32
C GLU A 306 -16.15 34.19 12.99
N TRP A 307 -16.92 34.31 11.91
CA TRP A 307 -16.43 34.67 10.58
C TRP A 307 -16.44 36.18 10.37
N SER A 308 -15.39 36.70 9.72
CA SER A 308 -15.28 38.08 9.27
C SER A 308 -14.91 38.13 7.79
N ILE A 309 -15.53 39.04 7.04
CA ILE A 309 -15.20 39.29 5.63
C ILE A 309 -13.91 40.11 5.58
N MET A 310 -12.95 39.66 4.76
CA MET A 310 -11.66 40.33 4.57
C MET A 310 -11.59 41.04 3.23
N SER A 311 -12.16 40.46 2.17
CA SER A 311 -12.05 40.98 0.81
C SER A 311 -13.19 40.60 -0.11
N TYR A 312 -13.40 41.45 -1.11
CA TYR A 312 -14.22 41.18 -2.31
C TYR A 312 -13.38 41.19 -3.59
N GLU A 313 -12.06 41.45 -3.49
CA GLU A 313 -11.19 41.54 -4.66
C GLU A 313 -10.95 40.15 -5.26
N SER A 314 -11.22 40.01 -6.57
CA SER A 314 -10.91 38.79 -7.34
C SER A 314 -9.59 38.92 -8.09
N LEU A 315 -8.86 37.83 -8.19
CA LEU A 315 -7.84 37.62 -9.21
C LEU A 315 -8.48 37.55 -10.61
N PRO A 316 -7.69 37.70 -11.69
CA PRO A 316 -8.22 37.74 -13.05
C PRO A 316 -9.03 36.50 -13.47
N MET A 317 -8.72 35.34 -12.90
CA MET A 317 -9.39 34.06 -13.17
C MET A 317 -9.33 33.16 -11.94
N GLN A 318 -10.21 32.16 -11.88
CA GLN A 318 -10.12 31.09 -10.89
C GLN A 318 -8.83 30.25 -11.11
N LEU A 319 -8.26 29.72 -10.03
CA LEU A 319 -6.98 28.98 -10.08
C LEU A 319 -7.13 27.56 -9.55
N HIS A 320 -7.76 26.66 -10.31
CA HIS A 320 -7.83 25.24 -9.95
C HIS A 320 -6.44 24.62 -9.83
N HIS A 321 -6.23 23.81 -8.79
CA HIS A 321 -4.95 23.14 -8.48
C HIS A 321 -3.70 24.05 -8.50
N HIS A 322 -3.82 25.32 -8.07
CA HIS A 322 -2.64 26.08 -7.69
C HIS A 322 -1.94 25.42 -6.49
N SER A 323 -0.62 25.56 -6.45
CA SER A 323 0.18 25.15 -5.30
C SER A 323 0.10 26.19 -4.20
N ALA A 324 0.40 25.80 -2.96
CA ALA A 324 0.45 26.70 -1.81
C ALA A 324 1.75 26.51 -1.04
N ALA A 325 2.19 27.54 -0.32
CA ALA A 325 3.26 27.43 0.66
C ALA A 325 3.08 28.51 1.74
N TYR A 326 3.53 28.19 2.94
CA TYR A 326 3.49 29.09 4.07
C TYR A 326 4.87 29.31 4.66
N ASP A 327 5.23 30.59 4.79
CA ASP A 327 6.34 31.02 5.62
C ASP A 327 5.80 31.44 6.99
N ARG A 328 5.92 30.53 7.95
CA ARG A 328 5.47 30.72 9.34
C ARG A 328 6.24 31.81 10.09
N THR A 329 7.49 32.04 9.71
CA THR A 329 8.39 32.96 10.44
C THR A 329 7.99 34.40 10.19
N ASN A 330 7.67 34.75 8.94
CA ASN A 330 7.23 36.10 8.56
C ASN A 330 5.73 36.18 8.27
N GLU A 331 4.98 35.10 8.53
CA GLU A 331 3.53 35.01 8.28
C GLU A 331 3.17 35.38 6.84
N ARG A 332 3.75 34.69 5.86
CA ARG A 332 3.50 34.94 4.43
C ARG A 332 2.92 33.72 3.75
N HIS A 333 1.75 33.87 3.14
CA HIS A 333 1.10 32.82 2.35
C HIS A 333 1.32 33.09 0.86
N PHE A 334 1.74 32.06 0.15
CA PHE A 334 2.00 32.12 -1.28
C PHE A 334 1.13 31.10 -2.02
N ILE A 335 0.68 31.48 -3.20
CA ILE A 335 0.12 30.55 -4.18
C ILE A 335 0.84 30.70 -5.51
N PHE A 336 0.91 29.60 -6.27
CA PHE A 336 1.57 29.58 -7.58
C PHE A 336 0.75 28.77 -8.59
N GLY A 337 0.68 29.31 -9.81
CA GLY A 337 0.09 28.64 -10.96
C GLY A 337 -1.41 28.41 -10.80
N GLY A 338 -1.90 27.33 -11.42
CA GLY A 338 -3.32 26.97 -11.43
C GLY A 338 -3.96 27.12 -12.80
N PHE A 339 -5.20 26.67 -12.92
CA PHE A 339 -5.95 26.62 -14.17
C PHE A 339 -7.33 27.25 -14.00
N GLY A 340 -7.76 28.07 -14.96
CA GLY A 340 -9.11 28.62 -15.01
C GLY A 340 -9.35 29.35 -16.32
N ASP A 341 -10.61 29.54 -16.69
CA ASP A 341 -11.01 30.24 -17.92
C ASP A 341 -10.23 29.79 -19.17
N ILE A 342 -9.95 28.49 -19.31
CA ILE A 342 -9.12 27.85 -20.37
C ILE A 342 -7.63 28.26 -20.41
N TYR A 343 -7.12 28.94 -19.38
CA TYR A 343 -5.71 29.33 -19.24
C TYR A 343 -5.03 28.69 -18.03
N TYR A 344 -3.74 28.42 -18.17
CA TYR A 344 -2.82 28.10 -17.09
C TYR A 344 -2.14 29.38 -16.61
N SER A 345 -1.96 29.52 -15.29
CA SER A 345 -1.20 30.61 -14.69
C SER A 345 0.26 30.20 -14.48
N LYS A 346 1.16 31.19 -14.51
CA LYS A 346 2.56 31.10 -14.05
C LYS A 346 2.87 32.09 -12.93
N GLU A 347 1.86 32.79 -12.43
CA GLU A 347 2.05 33.87 -11.48
C GLU A 347 2.24 33.32 -10.07
N VAL A 348 3.11 33.99 -9.30
CA VAL A 348 3.22 33.82 -7.85
C VAL A 348 2.46 34.95 -7.20
N TYR A 349 1.51 34.63 -6.32
CA TYR A 349 0.81 35.61 -5.51
C TYR A 349 1.18 35.45 -4.04
N MET A 350 1.17 36.56 -3.31
CA MET A 350 1.37 36.60 -1.86
C MET A 350 0.17 37.31 -1.21
N TYR A 351 -0.33 36.75 -0.12
CA TYR A 351 -1.40 37.39 0.64
C TYR A 351 -0.86 38.61 1.41
N ASN A 352 -1.47 39.77 1.18
CA ASN A 352 -1.14 41.03 1.84
C ASN A 352 -2.16 41.32 2.95
N TYR A 353 -1.77 41.09 4.20
CA TYR A 353 -2.63 41.30 5.37
C TYR A 353 -3.08 42.74 5.59
N ASN A 354 -2.31 43.74 5.13
CA ASN A 354 -2.69 45.14 5.29
C ASN A 354 -3.78 45.56 4.31
N LYS A 355 -3.78 44.95 3.12
CA LYS A 355 -4.76 45.23 2.05
C LYS A 355 -5.86 44.19 1.95
N ASN A 356 -5.76 43.09 2.70
CA ASN A 356 -6.62 41.91 2.62
C ASN A 356 -6.83 41.42 1.19
N ARG A 357 -5.74 41.18 0.44
CA ARG A 357 -5.83 40.68 -0.94
C ARG A 357 -4.58 39.91 -1.36
N GLN A 358 -4.67 39.22 -2.47
CA GLN A 358 -3.54 38.55 -3.12
C GLN A 358 -2.83 39.53 -4.06
N ASP A 359 -1.57 39.87 -3.78
CA ASP A 359 -0.73 40.73 -4.63
C ASP A 359 0.25 39.84 -5.44
N ALA A 360 0.41 40.11 -6.74
CA ALA A 360 1.39 39.41 -7.57
C ALA A 360 2.84 39.76 -7.15
N VAL A 361 3.70 38.75 -7.11
CA VAL A 361 5.12 38.91 -6.78
C VAL A 361 5.92 39.11 -8.06
N ALA A 362 6.53 40.28 -8.22
CA ALA A 362 7.40 40.56 -9.36
C ALA A 362 8.73 39.77 -9.24
N LEU A 363 8.97 38.85 -10.17
CA LEU A 363 10.16 38.00 -10.19
C LEU A 363 11.07 38.30 -11.40
N LYS A 364 12.38 38.16 -11.20
CA LYS A 364 13.44 38.32 -12.22
C LYS A 364 14.04 36.97 -12.59
N GLY A 365 14.42 36.78 -13.86
CA GLY A 365 15.08 35.55 -14.33
C GLY A 365 14.22 34.76 -15.33
N LYS A 366 14.63 33.52 -15.64
CA LYS A 366 13.90 32.65 -16.57
C LYS A 366 12.59 32.21 -15.91
N GLN A 367 11.47 32.61 -16.47
CA GLN A 367 10.14 32.31 -15.92
C GLN A 367 9.82 30.82 -16.02
N ILE A 368 9.03 30.34 -15.06
CA ILE A 368 8.41 29.02 -15.11
C ILE A 368 7.27 29.06 -16.13
N GLU A 369 7.15 28.01 -16.93
CA GLU A 369 6.05 27.83 -17.88
C GLU A 369 4.70 27.70 -17.14
N PRO A 370 3.61 28.31 -17.67
CA PRO A 370 2.28 28.19 -17.08
C PRO A 370 1.84 26.75 -16.82
N ARG A 371 1.36 26.49 -15.59
CA ARG A 371 1.04 25.14 -15.13
C ARG A 371 0.10 25.09 -13.93
N TYR A 372 -0.53 23.94 -13.76
CA TYR A 372 -1.31 23.54 -12.59
C TYR A 372 -0.86 22.14 -12.13
N PHE A 373 -1.38 21.66 -10.99
CA PHE A 373 -0.92 20.43 -10.35
C PHE A 373 0.58 20.41 -10.02
N SER A 374 1.17 21.56 -9.70
CA SER A 374 2.54 21.62 -9.15
C SER A 374 2.53 21.42 -7.64
N SER A 375 3.70 21.11 -7.08
CA SER A 375 3.94 21.10 -5.64
C SER A 375 4.79 22.30 -5.25
N MET A 376 4.44 22.98 -4.16
CA MET A 376 5.23 24.09 -3.64
C MET A 376 5.55 23.90 -2.16
N GLY A 377 6.73 24.36 -1.75
CA GLY A 377 7.17 24.35 -0.35
C GLY A 377 8.06 25.54 -0.06
N TYR A 378 8.01 26.04 1.17
CA TYR A 378 8.88 27.11 1.65
C TYR A 378 10.04 26.51 2.45
N ARG A 379 11.25 27.04 2.24
CA ARG A 379 12.45 26.67 2.98
C ARG A 379 13.00 27.90 3.69
N GLU A 380 13.01 27.83 5.02
CA GLU A 380 13.34 28.97 5.90
C GLU A 380 14.83 29.34 5.85
N ASP A 381 15.73 28.35 5.82
CA ASP A 381 17.19 28.51 5.87
C ASP A 381 17.77 29.45 4.82
N ASN A 382 17.12 29.53 3.65
CA ASN A 382 17.53 30.37 2.53
C ASN A 382 16.39 31.23 1.99
N ASN A 383 15.30 31.37 2.76
CA ASN A 383 14.16 32.23 2.43
C ASN A 383 13.67 32.05 0.98
N SER A 384 13.39 30.81 0.58
CA SER A 384 13.04 30.50 -0.80
C SER A 384 11.83 29.56 -0.92
N LEU A 385 11.06 29.75 -1.99
CA LEU A 385 10.05 28.79 -2.42
C LEU A 385 10.68 27.80 -3.39
N TYR A 386 10.31 26.53 -3.27
CA TYR A 386 10.63 25.48 -4.22
C TYR A 386 9.35 25.02 -4.90
N ILE A 387 9.36 24.96 -6.23
CA ILE A 387 8.22 24.58 -7.06
C ILE A 387 8.62 23.39 -7.91
N TYR A 388 7.90 22.28 -7.75
CA TYR A 388 8.19 21.02 -8.43
C TYR A 388 7.03 20.60 -9.35
N GLY A 389 7.40 20.25 -10.58
CA GLY A 389 6.56 19.56 -11.55
C GLY A 389 5.32 20.34 -11.99
N GLY A 390 4.26 19.59 -12.33
CA GLY A 390 2.98 20.10 -12.81
C GLY A 390 2.71 19.77 -14.27
N MET A 391 1.63 20.30 -14.80
CA MET A 391 1.19 20.10 -16.18
C MET A 391 0.70 21.41 -16.78
N GLY A 392 0.94 21.63 -18.07
CA GLY A 392 0.57 22.87 -18.74
C GLY A 392 1.29 23.02 -20.08
N ASN A 393 1.56 24.24 -20.51
CA ASN A 393 2.34 24.52 -21.71
C ASN A 393 2.90 25.95 -21.70
N GLU A 394 3.80 26.25 -22.63
CA GLU A 394 4.47 27.56 -22.72
C GLU A 394 3.54 28.72 -23.02
N SER A 395 2.49 28.50 -23.82
CA SER A 395 1.52 29.53 -24.20
C SER A 395 0.58 29.92 -23.05
N GLY A 396 0.37 29.01 -22.11
CA GLY A 396 -0.68 29.12 -21.10
C GLY A 396 -2.08 28.74 -21.60
N GLU A 397 -2.29 28.44 -22.88
CA GLU A 397 -3.63 28.16 -23.41
C GLU A 397 -3.96 26.67 -23.41
N GLN A 398 -5.09 26.25 -22.82
CA GLN A 398 -5.50 24.85 -22.80
C GLN A 398 -5.63 24.24 -24.21
N ILE A 399 -6.06 25.05 -25.19
CA ILE A 399 -6.34 24.60 -26.56
C ILE A 399 -5.10 24.06 -27.29
N VAL A 400 -3.89 24.47 -26.87
CA VAL A 400 -2.61 24.03 -27.44
C VAL A 400 -2.27 22.59 -27.04
N GLY A 401 -2.94 22.04 -26.04
CA GLY A 401 -2.59 20.76 -25.43
C GLY A 401 -1.65 20.95 -24.24
N ARG A 402 -1.22 19.85 -23.62
CA ARG A 402 -0.48 19.87 -22.36
C ARG A 402 0.74 18.97 -22.41
N GLN A 403 1.79 19.38 -21.71
CA GLN A 403 2.96 18.57 -21.37
C GLN A 403 3.08 18.45 -19.85
N TYR A 404 3.77 17.40 -19.41
CA TYR A 404 4.09 17.18 -18.01
C TYR A 404 5.49 17.73 -17.73
N PHE A 405 5.61 18.48 -16.64
CA PHE A 405 6.86 19.03 -16.18
C PHE A 405 7.40 18.19 -15.02
N TYR A 406 8.68 17.85 -15.08
CA TYR A 406 9.41 17.12 -14.03
C TYR A 406 10.66 17.89 -13.60
N ASP A 407 10.50 19.20 -13.49
CA ASP A 407 11.55 20.14 -13.10
C ASP A 407 11.31 20.74 -11.71
N LEU A 408 12.41 21.15 -11.09
CA LEU A 408 12.41 21.88 -9.83
C LEU A 408 12.92 23.30 -10.06
N HIS A 409 12.17 24.27 -9.56
CA HIS A 409 12.54 25.67 -9.58
C HIS A 409 12.68 26.22 -8.17
N LYS A 410 13.60 27.17 -8.00
CA LYS A 410 13.81 27.92 -6.77
C LYS A 410 13.46 29.38 -7.01
N VAL A 411 12.58 29.91 -6.17
CA VAL A 411 12.25 31.34 -6.09
C VAL A 411 12.89 31.90 -4.82
N ASN A 412 13.95 32.68 -4.96
CA ASN A 412 14.60 33.34 -3.83
C ASN A 412 13.82 34.61 -3.47
N LEU A 413 13.22 34.64 -2.28
CA LEU A 413 12.37 35.75 -1.84
C LEU A 413 13.16 36.96 -1.35
N SER A 414 14.46 36.82 -1.10
CA SER A 414 15.32 37.94 -0.67
C SER A 414 15.73 38.84 -1.84
N ASN A 415 15.94 38.27 -3.03
CA ASN A 415 16.34 39.02 -4.22
C ASN A 415 15.31 38.97 -5.37
N HIS A 416 14.18 38.29 -5.14
CA HIS A 416 13.09 38.08 -6.10
C HIS A 416 13.56 37.48 -7.42
N THR A 417 14.42 36.46 -7.36
CA THR A 417 14.92 35.75 -8.55
C THR A 417 14.39 34.34 -8.65
N ILE A 418 14.18 33.88 -9.88
CA ILE A 418 13.74 32.53 -10.20
C ILE A 418 14.82 31.79 -11.00
N SER A 419 15.07 30.53 -10.62
CA SER A 419 16.08 29.69 -11.25
C SER A 419 15.67 28.21 -11.27
N LYS A 420 15.77 27.59 -12.44
CA LYS A 420 15.62 26.14 -12.60
C LYS A 420 16.81 25.42 -11.98
N GLN A 421 16.55 24.49 -11.09
CA GLN A 421 17.58 23.70 -10.40
C GLN A 421 17.96 22.47 -11.24
N TRP A 422 16.96 21.75 -11.72
CA TRP A 422 17.14 20.56 -12.55
C TRP A 422 15.82 20.17 -13.22
N GLU A 423 15.90 19.19 -14.13
CA GLU A 423 14.78 18.53 -14.77
C GLU A 423 15.09 17.05 -14.95
N ILE A 424 14.11 16.21 -14.66
CA ILE A 424 14.24 14.76 -14.80
C ILE A 424 13.78 14.36 -16.21
N PRO A 425 14.58 13.61 -16.97
CA PRO A 425 14.13 13.01 -18.22
C PRO A 425 13.15 11.88 -17.92
N TRP A 426 11.86 12.23 -17.82
CA TRP A 426 10.83 11.30 -17.41
C TRP A 426 10.52 10.28 -18.52
N ASN A 427 10.64 8.99 -18.18
CA ASN A 427 10.43 7.87 -19.09
C ASN A 427 9.48 6.80 -18.50
N LYS A 428 8.66 7.21 -17.52
CA LYS A 428 7.68 6.38 -16.84
C LYS A 428 6.27 6.90 -17.12
N GLU A 429 5.26 6.24 -16.57
CA GLU A 429 3.87 6.73 -16.57
C GLU A 429 3.82 8.17 -16.04
N ASN A 430 3.03 9.03 -16.69
CA ASN A 430 2.96 10.42 -16.29
C ASN A 430 2.18 10.55 -14.99
N VAL A 431 2.77 11.29 -14.05
CA VAL A 431 2.15 11.62 -12.77
C VAL A 431 2.24 13.11 -12.51
N VAL A 432 1.31 13.63 -11.71
CA VAL A 432 1.35 14.99 -11.17
C VAL A 432 1.47 14.98 -9.66
N PRO A 433 2.19 15.93 -9.04
CA PRO A 433 2.28 16.04 -7.60
C PRO A 433 1.05 16.71 -6.96
N VAL A 434 0.91 16.56 -5.64
CA VAL A 434 -0.03 17.32 -4.81
C VAL A 434 0.46 18.73 -4.53
N ARG A 435 -0.45 19.60 -4.05
CA ARG A 435 -0.27 21.06 -3.97
C ARG A 435 0.93 21.49 -3.11
N GLU A 436 1.20 20.80 -2.01
CA GLU A 436 2.29 21.12 -1.09
C GLU A 436 3.33 20.00 -1.05
N MET A 437 4.58 20.38 -0.81
CA MET A 437 5.67 19.45 -0.51
C MET A 437 6.12 19.60 0.94
N VAL A 438 6.55 18.49 1.52
CA VAL A 438 7.16 18.44 2.85
C VAL A 438 8.67 18.52 2.70
N ILE A 439 9.31 19.50 3.36
CA ILE A 439 10.77 19.66 3.42
C ILE A 439 11.17 19.48 4.89
N GLN A 440 11.97 18.43 5.17
CA GLN A 440 12.39 18.09 6.54
C GLN A 440 13.89 18.19 6.76
N ASP A 441 14.67 18.13 5.68
CA ASP A 441 16.12 18.21 5.73
C ASP A 441 16.66 18.98 4.53
N ASP A 442 17.95 19.31 4.57
CA ASP A 442 18.59 20.12 3.54
C ASP A 442 18.78 19.37 2.22
N SER A 443 18.60 18.05 2.22
CA SER A 443 18.97 17.15 1.13
C SER A 443 17.79 16.79 0.23
N CYS A 444 16.58 16.68 0.76
CA CYS A 444 15.42 16.13 0.05
C CYS A 444 14.09 16.81 0.41
N PHE A 445 13.11 16.66 -0.49
CA PHE A 445 11.70 16.96 -0.24
C PHE A 445 10.81 15.78 -0.58
N TYR A 446 9.60 15.80 -0.05
CA TYR A 446 8.60 14.75 -0.19
C TYR A 446 7.31 15.32 -0.76
N THR A 447 6.69 14.61 -1.70
CA THR A 447 5.36 14.95 -2.23
C THR A 447 4.64 13.68 -2.66
N LEU A 448 3.31 13.69 -2.61
CA LEU A 448 2.50 12.62 -3.19
C LEU A 448 2.32 12.89 -4.68
N CYS A 449 2.49 11.86 -5.52
CA CYS A 449 2.18 11.95 -6.94
C CYS A 449 1.21 10.85 -7.36
N TYR A 450 0.40 11.11 -8.38
CA TYR A 450 -0.54 10.16 -8.95
C TYR A 450 -0.78 10.44 -10.45
N PRO A 451 -1.11 9.43 -11.26
CA PRO A 451 -1.52 9.62 -12.64
C PRO A 451 -2.98 10.08 -12.68
N GLU A 452 -3.18 11.39 -12.81
CA GLU A 452 -4.47 12.09 -12.75
C GLU A 452 -5.39 11.82 -13.94
N HIS A 453 -4.86 11.20 -15.00
CA HIS A 453 -5.62 10.84 -16.18
C HIS A 453 -6.41 9.52 -16.03
N PHE A 454 -6.27 8.81 -14.90
CA PHE A 454 -7.10 7.68 -14.53
C PHE A 454 -8.15 8.08 -13.49
N SER A 455 -9.41 7.67 -13.69
CA SER A 455 -10.51 7.91 -12.73
C SER A 455 -10.18 7.33 -11.36
N ASP A 456 -9.92 6.02 -11.27
CA ASP A 456 -9.50 5.36 -10.04
C ASP A 456 -8.00 5.10 -10.09
N THR A 457 -7.28 5.67 -9.13
CA THR A 457 -5.82 5.61 -9.10
C THR A 457 -5.29 5.67 -7.68
N TYR A 458 -3.97 5.74 -7.54
CA TYR A 458 -3.28 5.69 -6.27
C TYR A 458 -2.23 6.80 -6.13
N LEU A 459 -2.31 7.54 -5.04
CA LEU A 459 -1.27 8.43 -4.56
C LEU A 459 -0.08 7.60 -4.05
N LYS A 460 1.12 7.93 -4.51
CA LYS A 460 2.38 7.35 -4.06
C LYS A 460 3.29 8.43 -3.53
N LEU A 461 4.03 8.15 -2.45
CA LEU A 461 4.96 9.11 -1.87
C LEU A 461 6.29 9.08 -2.63
N TYR A 462 6.69 10.22 -3.15
CA TYR A 462 7.99 10.42 -3.78
C TYR A 462 8.90 11.24 -2.86
N ARG A 463 10.15 10.79 -2.74
CA ARG A 463 11.24 11.55 -2.13
C ARG A 463 12.23 11.95 -3.21
N PHE A 464 12.44 13.25 -3.39
CA PHE A 464 13.35 13.82 -4.39
C PHE A 464 14.55 14.49 -3.71
N ALA A 465 15.74 14.29 -4.26
CA ALA A 465 16.93 15.02 -3.85
C ALA A 465 16.94 16.44 -4.44
N PHE A 466 17.22 17.44 -3.61
CA PHE A 466 17.40 18.82 -4.08
C PHE A 466 18.56 18.97 -5.06
N LYS A 467 19.61 18.15 -4.91
CA LYS A 467 20.86 18.24 -5.66
C LYS A 467 20.70 18.03 -7.16
N ASP A 468 19.96 17.00 -7.56
CA ASP A 468 19.94 16.51 -8.94
C ASP A 468 18.60 15.86 -9.36
N GLY A 469 17.59 15.86 -8.49
CA GLY A 469 16.29 15.24 -8.78
C GLY A 469 16.28 13.71 -8.70
N ALA A 470 17.35 13.07 -8.21
CA ALA A 470 17.32 11.64 -7.92
C ALA A 470 16.17 11.33 -6.95
N PHE A 471 15.37 10.31 -7.25
CA PHE A 471 14.14 10.06 -6.50
C PHE A 471 13.90 8.60 -6.16
N GLN A 472 13.11 8.40 -5.11
CA GLN A 472 12.64 7.11 -4.64
C GLN A 472 11.14 7.17 -4.38
N ILE A 473 10.45 6.06 -4.66
CA ILE A 473 9.06 5.86 -4.27
C ILE A 473 9.07 5.14 -2.92
N LEU A 474 8.39 5.70 -1.94
CA LEU A 474 8.36 5.25 -0.56
C LEU A 474 6.92 4.94 -0.14
N GLY A 475 6.80 4.07 0.85
CA GLY A 475 5.53 3.55 1.32
C GLY A 475 4.79 2.70 0.29
N ASP A 476 3.59 2.28 0.66
CA ASP A 476 2.60 1.69 -0.22
C ASP A 476 1.86 2.81 -0.99
N SER A 477 0.53 2.88 -0.93
CA SER A 477 -0.23 3.83 -1.71
C SER A 477 -1.61 4.12 -1.12
N ILE A 478 -2.17 5.28 -1.44
CA ILE A 478 -3.49 5.71 -0.98
C ILE A 478 -4.44 5.80 -2.19
N PRO A 479 -5.62 5.16 -2.16
CA PRO A 479 -6.59 5.26 -3.26
C PRO A 479 -7.15 6.69 -3.39
N ILE A 480 -7.35 7.13 -4.63
CA ILE A 480 -7.98 8.41 -4.97
C ILE A 480 -8.83 8.28 -6.25
N HIS A 481 -10.01 8.91 -6.24
CA HIS A 481 -10.90 9.05 -7.39
C HIS A 481 -10.81 10.46 -8.02
N SER A 482 -10.15 10.56 -9.17
CA SER A 482 -9.68 11.80 -9.80
C SER A 482 -10.53 12.30 -10.98
N GLU A 483 -11.85 12.08 -10.98
CA GLU A 483 -12.71 12.55 -12.08
C GLU A 483 -13.07 14.04 -12.00
N LYS A 484 -13.05 14.62 -10.81
CA LYS A 484 -13.48 16.02 -10.57
C LYS A 484 -12.28 16.94 -10.44
N ILE A 485 -12.33 18.10 -11.10
CA ILE A 485 -11.30 19.16 -10.99
C ILE A 485 -11.20 19.76 -9.58
N LYS A 486 -12.18 19.48 -8.71
CA LYS A 486 -12.13 19.87 -7.30
C LYS A 486 -11.42 18.84 -6.43
N THR A 487 -11.36 17.56 -6.86
CA THR A 487 -10.68 16.50 -6.12
C THR A 487 -9.24 16.93 -5.86
N LYS A 488 -8.79 16.86 -4.61
CA LYS A 488 -7.42 17.23 -4.25
C LYS A 488 -6.91 16.36 -3.13
N ALA A 489 -5.60 16.22 -3.07
CA ALA A 489 -4.92 15.64 -1.94
C ALA A 489 -3.80 16.58 -1.49
N ASN A 490 -3.36 16.41 -0.24
CA ASN A 490 -2.23 17.15 0.30
C ASN A 490 -1.44 16.31 1.29
N LEU A 491 -0.17 16.68 1.47
CA LEU A 491 0.77 16.01 2.37
C LEU A 491 1.25 16.98 3.44
N TYR A 492 1.15 16.54 4.69
CA TYR A 492 1.62 17.28 5.87
C TYR A 492 2.61 16.45 6.65
N TYR A 493 3.40 17.12 7.48
CA TYR A 493 4.30 16.47 8.43
C TYR A 493 4.10 17.06 9.81
N SER A 494 4.03 16.18 10.81
CA SER A 494 4.04 16.57 12.21
C SER A 494 5.40 16.23 12.81
N ASP A 495 6.13 17.24 13.28
CA ASP A 495 7.38 17.05 14.04
C ASP A 495 7.15 16.26 15.33
N LYS A 496 6.08 16.63 16.06
CA LYS A 496 5.74 16.07 17.36
C LYS A 496 5.37 14.60 17.27
N LEU A 497 4.59 14.23 16.26
CA LEU A 497 4.20 12.85 16.00
C LEU A 497 5.22 12.11 15.14
N ASN A 498 6.22 12.82 14.58
CA ASN A 498 7.18 12.38 13.55
C ASN A 498 6.53 11.36 12.58
N LYS A 499 5.49 11.86 11.92
CA LYS A 499 4.58 11.16 11.00
C LYS A 499 4.22 12.09 9.84
N LEU A 500 4.09 11.50 8.66
CA LEU A 500 3.44 12.14 7.53
C LEU A 500 1.93 11.91 7.62
N PHE A 501 1.16 12.92 7.23
CA PHE A 501 -0.29 12.84 7.11
C PHE A 501 -0.72 13.19 5.70
N ALA A 502 -1.50 12.32 5.08
CA ALA A 502 -2.10 12.58 3.78
C ALA A 502 -3.59 12.83 3.96
N VAL A 503 -4.08 13.92 3.38
CA VAL A 503 -5.50 14.27 3.38
C VAL A 503 -5.99 14.23 1.94
N VAL A 504 -6.98 13.39 1.67
CA VAL A 504 -7.60 13.21 0.35
C VAL A 504 -9.02 13.74 0.41
N GLN A 505 -9.35 14.70 -0.44
CA GLN A 505 -10.68 15.26 -0.59
C GLN A 505 -11.25 14.93 -1.96
N GLU A 506 -12.37 14.21 -1.96
CA GLU A 506 -13.10 13.77 -3.14
C GLU A 506 -14.51 14.35 -3.12
N PHE A 507 -15.10 14.50 -4.30
CA PHE A 507 -16.44 15.06 -4.49
C PHE A 507 -17.33 14.03 -5.19
N ASN A 508 -18.61 14.05 -4.86
CA ASN A 508 -19.63 13.27 -5.55
C ASN A 508 -19.98 13.87 -6.92
N ASP A 509 -20.91 13.23 -7.64
CA ASP A 509 -21.27 13.60 -9.01
C ASP A 509 -21.79 15.03 -9.16
N ASP A 510 -22.41 15.61 -8.12
CA ASP A 510 -22.94 16.98 -8.14
C ASP A 510 -21.89 18.08 -7.82
N ASP A 511 -20.64 17.71 -7.48
CA ASP A 511 -19.56 18.63 -7.07
C ASP A 511 -19.88 19.50 -5.83
N ILE A 512 -20.88 19.09 -5.03
CA ILE A 512 -21.32 19.79 -3.82
C ILE A 512 -20.89 19.03 -2.57
N SER A 513 -21.21 17.74 -2.45
CA SER A 513 -20.83 17.00 -1.24
C SER A 513 -19.37 16.56 -1.29
N SER A 514 -18.68 16.66 -0.14
CA SER A 514 -17.25 16.40 -0.06
C SER A 514 -16.91 15.34 0.98
N GLY A 515 -16.06 14.40 0.61
CA GLY A 515 -15.50 13.37 1.47
C GLY A 515 -14.02 13.64 1.73
N ILE A 516 -13.63 13.76 2.99
CA ILE A 516 -12.24 14.00 3.41
C ILE A 516 -11.73 12.77 4.15
N LYS A 517 -10.72 12.09 3.60
CA LYS A 517 -10.07 10.91 4.16
C LYS A 517 -8.67 11.28 4.65
N ILE A 518 -8.31 10.80 5.84
CA ILE A 518 -7.02 11.10 6.48
C ILE A 518 -6.24 9.79 6.67
N TYR A 519 -4.97 9.80 6.28
CA TYR A 519 -4.03 8.69 6.40
C TYR A 519 -2.76 9.16 7.11
N SER A 520 -2.05 8.24 7.78
CA SER A 520 -0.75 8.53 8.39
C SER A 520 0.32 7.52 8.01
N LEU A 521 1.58 7.95 7.91
CA LEU A 521 2.74 7.09 7.68
C LEU A 521 3.85 7.48 8.68
N ALA A 522 4.50 6.49 9.31
CA ALA A 522 5.62 6.76 10.21
C ALA A 522 6.83 7.32 9.44
N PHE A 523 7.52 8.29 10.05
CA PHE A 523 8.71 8.91 9.46
C PHE A 523 9.99 8.41 10.18
N PRO A 524 11.07 8.08 9.44
CA PRO A 524 11.21 8.21 7.98
C PRO A 524 10.53 7.05 7.23
N PRO A 525 9.85 7.34 6.11
CA PRO A 525 9.22 6.31 5.28
C PRO A 525 10.27 5.49 4.53
N ILE A 526 9.92 4.24 4.20
CA ILE A 526 10.84 3.29 3.56
C ILE A 526 10.31 2.78 2.21
N SER A 527 11.20 2.24 1.38
CA SER A 527 10.82 1.54 0.14
C SER A 527 10.38 0.10 0.42
N SER A 528 9.68 -0.52 -0.53
CA SER A 528 9.28 -1.93 -0.45
C SER A 528 10.47 -2.89 -0.38
N GLU A 529 11.60 -2.53 -0.98
CA GLU A 529 12.83 -3.33 -0.95
C GLU A 529 13.31 -3.57 0.49
N LEU A 530 13.19 -2.56 1.35
CA LEU A 530 13.59 -2.66 2.76
C LEU A 530 12.72 -3.61 3.59
N LEU A 531 11.47 -3.87 3.17
CA LEU A 531 10.63 -4.88 3.81
C LEU A 531 11.08 -6.31 3.50
N SER A 532 11.87 -6.51 2.45
CA SER A 532 12.26 -7.85 1.96
C SER A 532 13.65 -8.31 2.42
N VAL A 533 14.37 -7.49 3.20
CA VAL A 533 15.78 -7.72 3.59
C VAL A 533 16.00 -9.11 4.23
N TYR A 534 15.04 -9.59 5.02
CA TYR A 534 15.11 -10.89 5.68
C TYR A 534 13.98 -11.84 5.27
N LYS A 535 13.19 -11.48 4.26
CA LYS A 535 12.34 -12.48 3.62
C LYS A 535 13.27 -13.52 3.02
N PRO A 536 13.05 -14.83 3.21
CA PRO A 536 13.83 -15.83 2.53
C PRO A 536 13.69 -15.55 1.04
N HIS A 537 14.74 -15.01 0.42
CA HIS A 537 14.91 -15.16 -1.00
C HIS A 537 14.76 -16.66 -1.21
N ASN A 538 13.83 -17.07 -2.08
CA ASN A 538 13.97 -18.35 -2.74
C ASN A 538 15.32 -18.26 -3.45
N SER A 539 16.39 -18.57 -2.72
CA SER A 539 17.78 -18.50 -3.12
C SER A 539 17.82 -19.06 -4.52
N ASP A 540 18.36 -18.28 -5.47
CA ASP A 540 18.32 -18.49 -6.91
C ASP A 540 18.46 -19.98 -7.28
N LYS A 541 17.34 -20.70 -7.23
CA LYS A 541 17.22 -22.04 -7.80
C LYS A 541 17.47 -21.94 -9.29
N LYS A 542 17.32 -20.76 -9.90
CA LYS A 542 17.69 -20.46 -11.28
C LYS A 542 19.19 -20.55 -11.56
N PHE A 543 20.08 -20.04 -10.69
CA PHE A 543 21.53 -20.11 -10.96
C PHE A 543 22.07 -21.54 -10.78
N THR A 544 21.61 -22.26 -9.76
CA THR A 544 21.95 -23.68 -9.54
C THR A 544 21.34 -24.61 -10.61
N TYR A 545 20.10 -24.37 -11.05
CA TYR A 545 19.53 -25.11 -12.19
C TYR A 545 20.23 -24.77 -13.51
N GLN A 546 20.61 -23.52 -13.77
CA GLN A 546 21.32 -23.16 -15.00
C GLN A 546 22.71 -23.81 -15.06
N LEU A 547 23.42 -23.91 -13.93
CA LEU A 547 24.70 -24.61 -13.83
C LEU A 547 24.53 -26.13 -14.04
N LEU A 548 23.48 -26.73 -13.47
CA LEU A 548 23.14 -28.14 -13.69
C LEU A 548 22.72 -28.44 -15.13
N ILE A 549 21.94 -27.55 -15.76
CA ILE A 549 21.54 -27.67 -17.18
C ILE A 549 22.75 -27.52 -18.09
N THR A 550 23.68 -26.58 -17.82
CA THR A 550 24.91 -26.47 -18.61
C THR A 550 25.82 -27.68 -18.45
N LEU A 551 25.94 -28.25 -17.24
CA LEU A 551 26.66 -29.51 -17.01
C LEU A 551 26.00 -30.70 -17.73
N LEU A 552 24.67 -30.77 -17.74
CA LEU A 552 23.91 -31.79 -18.49
C LEU A 552 24.08 -31.64 -20.01
N ILE A 553 24.08 -30.41 -20.53
CA ILE A 553 24.32 -30.14 -21.96
C ILE A 553 25.76 -30.52 -22.34
N LEU A 554 26.76 -30.17 -21.52
CA LEU A 554 28.16 -30.55 -21.75
C LEU A 554 28.36 -32.07 -21.69
N SER A 555 27.69 -32.75 -20.74
CA SER A 555 27.68 -34.21 -20.66
C SER A 555 27.02 -34.84 -21.90
N PHE A 556 25.89 -34.29 -22.35
CA PHE A 556 25.20 -34.75 -23.56
C PHE A 556 26.06 -34.55 -24.81
N ILE A 557 26.74 -33.40 -24.94
CA ILE A 557 27.66 -33.14 -26.05
C ILE A 557 28.84 -34.12 -26.02
N ALA A 558 29.41 -34.41 -24.84
CA ALA A 558 30.47 -35.41 -24.69
C ALA A 558 30.01 -36.82 -25.05
N ILE A 559 28.78 -37.20 -24.65
CA ILE A 559 28.16 -38.48 -25.01
C ILE A 559 27.90 -38.54 -26.52
N VAL A 560 27.38 -37.49 -27.14
CA VAL A 560 27.15 -37.42 -28.59
C VAL A 560 28.47 -37.46 -29.37
N PHE A 561 29.52 -36.79 -28.90
CA PHE A 561 30.86 -36.89 -29.50
C PHE A 561 31.43 -38.31 -29.38
N ALA A 562 31.28 -38.94 -28.21
CA ALA A 562 31.68 -40.33 -28.00
C ALA A 562 30.84 -41.29 -28.87
N LEU A 563 29.55 -41.03 -29.04
CA LEU A 563 28.63 -41.82 -29.87
C LEU A 563 28.97 -41.67 -31.36
N ILE A 564 29.24 -40.47 -31.85
CA ILE A 564 29.68 -40.22 -33.23
C ILE A 564 31.03 -40.87 -33.50
N PHE A 565 31.96 -40.83 -32.54
CA PHE A 565 33.24 -41.51 -32.61
C PHE A 565 33.09 -43.05 -32.62
N PHE A 566 32.15 -43.60 -31.85
CA PHE A 566 31.82 -45.03 -31.84
C PHE A 566 31.05 -45.48 -33.09
N LEU A 567 30.15 -44.65 -33.62
CA LEU A 567 29.32 -44.93 -34.80
C LEU A 567 30.14 -44.82 -36.09
N LYS A 568 31.13 -43.92 -36.18
CA LYS A 568 32.13 -43.94 -37.28
C LYS A 568 33.02 -45.20 -37.24
N ARG A 569 33.11 -45.90 -36.11
CA ARG A 569 33.85 -47.16 -35.97
C ARG A 569 33.00 -48.43 -36.21
N ARG A 570 31.69 -48.31 -36.47
CA ARG A 570 30.78 -49.46 -36.60
C ARG A 570 29.89 -49.47 -37.86
N SER A 571 30.30 -48.78 -38.92
CA SER A 571 29.72 -49.02 -40.25
C SER A 571 30.30 -50.29 -40.90
N HIS A 572 29.99 -51.44 -40.30
CA HIS A 572 29.88 -52.73 -40.99
C HIS A 572 28.88 -53.60 -40.22
N LYS A 573 27.86 -54.06 -40.98
CA LYS A 573 26.84 -55.09 -40.69
C LYS A 573 25.65 -54.73 -39.77
N LYS A 574 24.55 -54.42 -40.47
CA LYS A 574 23.25 -55.15 -40.57
C LYS A 574 22.49 -55.56 -39.28
N GLN A 575 21.23 -55.05 -39.23
CA GLN A 575 19.93 -55.80 -39.21
C GLN A 575 19.63 -56.64 -37.95
N GLY A 576 18.45 -56.71 -37.33
CA GLY A 576 17.10 -56.14 -37.44
C GLY A 576 16.34 -56.53 -36.15
N GLU A 577 15.40 -55.70 -35.69
CA GLU A 577 13.95 -56.00 -35.54
C GLU A 577 13.44 -56.57 -34.19
N ASN A 578 12.44 -55.87 -33.66
CA ASN A 578 11.26 -56.27 -32.86
C ASN A 578 11.25 -56.48 -31.32
N ASP A 579 10.36 -55.66 -30.73
CA ASP A 579 9.30 -55.90 -29.73
C ASP A 579 9.55 -55.95 -28.19
N LYS A 580 8.99 -54.89 -27.57
CA LYS A 580 8.02 -54.86 -26.43
C LYS A 580 8.41 -55.18 -24.98
N LYS A 581 7.96 -54.24 -24.11
CA LYS A 581 7.45 -54.35 -22.72
C LYS A 581 8.52 -54.70 -21.65
N ALA A 582 8.52 -54.23 -20.41
CA ALA A 582 7.63 -53.41 -19.59
C ALA A 582 8.35 -53.12 -18.23
N VAL A 583 8.13 -51.93 -17.65
CA VAL A 583 7.62 -51.74 -16.26
C VAL A 583 8.60 -51.53 -15.07
N ILE A 584 8.47 -50.31 -14.50
CA ILE A 584 8.32 -49.92 -13.08
C ILE A 584 9.54 -49.52 -12.19
N ASN A 585 9.45 -48.23 -11.82
CA ASN A 585 9.65 -47.52 -10.55
C ASN A 585 11.01 -47.48 -9.83
N SER A 586 11.39 -46.23 -9.51
CA SER A 586 11.53 -45.84 -8.11
C SER A 586 11.04 -44.40 -7.90
N VAL A 587 10.29 -44.23 -6.80
CA VAL A 587 9.51 -43.06 -6.39
C VAL A 587 10.38 -42.04 -5.66
N LYS A 588 10.15 -40.72 -5.88
CA LYS A 588 10.43 -39.67 -4.89
C LYS A 588 9.34 -38.59 -4.90
N VAL A 589 9.09 -38.08 -3.69
CA VAL A 589 7.87 -37.48 -3.14
C VAL A 589 7.75 -35.96 -3.40
N LYS A 590 6.48 -35.49 -3.40
CA LYS A 590 5.88 -34.23 -3.85
C LYS A 590 6.23 -32.94 -3.06
N GLN A 591 6.10 -31.81 -3.75
CA GLN A 591 5.42 -30.58 -3.27
C GLN A 591 4.28 -30.21 -4.24
N PRO A 592 3.24 -29.47 -3.81
CA PRO A 592 1.91 -29.51 -4.43
C PRO A 592 1.68 -28.59 -5.63
N THR A 593 0.91 -29.15 -6.57
CA THR A 593 -0.08 -28.56 -7.48
C THR A 593 0.12 -27.12 -7.96
N THR A 594 1.01 -26.93 -8.95
CA THR A 594 0.68 -26.04 -10.07
C THR A 594 0.30 -26.94 -11.24
N LEU A 595 -0.92 -26.80 -11.75
CA LEU A 595 -1.19 -27.17 -13.14
C LEU A 595 -0.40 -26.18 -14.00
N GLU A 596 0.29 -26.67 -15.03
CA GLU A 596 1.16 -25.86 -15.88
C GLU A 596 0.43 -24.59 -16.34
N GLN A 597 1.11 -23.44 -16.32
CA GLN A 597 0.55 -22.18 -16.80
C GLN A 597 0.07 -22.36 -18.24
N ASN A 598 -1.25 -22.35 -18.44
CA ASN A 598 -1.84 -22.57 -19.75
C ASN A 598 -1.39 -21.44 -20.71
N PRO A 599 -0.80 -21.78 -21.87
CA PRO A 599 -0.34 -20.77 -22.81
C PRO A 599 -1.51 -19.94 -23.34
N VAL A 600 -1.38 -18.62 -23.29
CA VAL A 600 -2.37 -17.68 -23.81
C VAL A 600 -2.35 -17.76 -25.35
N LYS A 601 -3.52 -18.03 -25.94
CA LYS A 601 -3.72 -18.08 -27.40
C LYS A 601 -3.64 -16.68 -28.03
N ALA A 602 -3.07 -16.59 -29.22
CA ALA A 602 -3.24 -15.42 -30.08
C ALA A 602 -4.71 -15.27 -30.49
N ASN A 603 -5.07 -14.09 -31.02
CA ASN A 603 -6.38 -13.83 -31.59
C ASN A 603 -7.55 -14.13 -30.64
N SER A 604 -7.49 -13.56 -29.43
CA SER A 604 -8.36 -14.00 -28.35
C SER A 604 -8.86 -12.93 -27.38
N VAL A 605 -10.02 -13.21 -26.77
CA VAL A 605 -10.61 -12.47 -25.65
C VAL A 605 -10.89 -13.42 -24.49
N TYR A 606 -10.36 -13.11 -23.31
CA TYR A 606 -10.60 -13.86 -22.07
C TYR A 606 -11.47 -13.05 -21.11
N LEU A 607 -12.55 -13.68 -20.65
CA LEU A 607 -13.54 -13.17 -19.70
C LEU A 607 -13.50 -13.93 -18.36
N PHE A 608 -12.85 -15.09 -18.29
CA PHE A 608 -12.56 -15.79 -17.04
C PHE A 608 -11.22 -15.34 -16.44
N GLY A 609 -11.25 -14.97 -15.15
CA GLY A 609 -10.12 -14.34 -14.48
C GLY A 609 -9.97 -12.86 -14.85
N GLU A 610 -8.73 -12.39 -14.97
CA GLU A 610 -8.48 -11.03 -15.48
C GLU A 610 -8.88 -10.93 -16.95
N PHE A 611 -9.64 -9.86 -17.27
CA PHE A 611 -10.01 -9.55 -18.65
C PHE A 611 -8.76 -9.33 -19.48
N MET A 612 -8.61 -10.06 -20.57
CA MET A 612 -7.41 -10.02 -21.40
C MET A 612 -7.78 -10.13 -22.88
N VAL A 613 -7.11 -9.34 -23.71
CA VAL A 613 -7.28 -9.36 -25.16
C VAL A 613 -5.92 -9.49 -25.84
N ARG A 614 -5.82 -10.44 -26.78
CA ARG A 614 -4.64 -10.69 -27.58
C ARG A 614 -4.98 -10.50 -29.05
N ASP A 615 -4.19 -9.68 -29.74
CA ASP A 615 -4.32 -9.48 -31.18
C ASP A 615 -3.91 -10.75 -31.96
N ARG A 616 -4.04 -10.69 -33.28
CA ARG A 616 -3.65 -11.77 -34.20
C ARG A 616 -2.16 -12.15 -34.11
N GLN A 617 -1.28 -11.29 -33.59
CA GLN A 617 0.15 -11.56 -33.35
C GLN A 617 0.46 -11.97 -31.89
N ASN A 618 -0.55 -12.21 -31.07
CA ASN A 618 -0.44 -12.53 -29.64
C ASN A 618 0.07 -11.38 -28.75
N LYS A 619 0.06 -10.14 -29.24
CA LYS A 619 0.37 -8.96 -28.44
C LYS A 619 -0.79 -8.67 -27.51
N ASP A 620 -0.48 -8.27 -26.28
CA ASP A 620 -1.49 -7.79 -25.34
C ASP A 620 -2.04 -6.43 -25.81
N ILE A 621 -3.33 -6.40 -26.15
CA ILE A 621 -4.06 -5.19 -26.53
C ILE A 621 -5.19 -4.89 -25.53
N THR A 622 -5.16 -5.52 -24.35
CA THR A 622 -6.14 -5.31 -23.27
C THR A 622 -6.28 -3.83 -22.93
N TYR A 623 -5.16 -3.09 -22.95
CA TYR A 623 -5.10 -1.65 -22.66
C TYR A 623 -5.95 -0.79 -23.60
N MET A 624 -6.32 -1.28 -24.79
CA MET A 624 -7.15 -0.53 -25.73
C MET A 624 -8.62 -0.49 -25.29
N PHE A 625 -9.05 -1.44 -24.45
CA PHE A 625 -10.38 -1.43 -23.84
C PHE A 625 -10.39 -0.57 -22.57
N SER A 626 -10.77 0.70 -22.68
CA SER A 626 -11.14 1.48 -21.50
C SER A 626 -12.33 0.83 -20.77
N THR A 627 -12.55 1.17 -19.49
CA THR A 627 -13.65 0.63 -18.69
C THR A 627 -15.00 0.72 -19.42
N LYS A 628 -15.30 1.86 -20.03
CA LYS A 628 -16.53 2.07 -20.80
C LYS A 628 -16.58 1.24 -22.09
N LEU A 629 -15.47 1.12 -22.82
CA LEU A 629 -15.41 0.30 -24.04
C LEU A 629 -15.56 -1.19 -23.71
N LYS A 630 -14.94 -1.66 -22.63
CA LYS A 630 -15.09 -3.01 -22.10
C LYS A 630 -16.55 -3.29 -21.76
N GLN A 631 -17.20 -2.42 -21.00
CA GLN A 631 -18.61 -2.59 -20.64
C GLN A 631 -19.51 -2.61 -21.88
N VAL A 632 -19.32 -1.68 -22.83
CA VAL A 632 -20.10 -1.63 -24.07
C VAL A 632 -19.91 -2.91 -24.90
N PHE A 633 -18.68 -3.37 -25.05
CA PHE A 633 -18.37 -4.63 -25.72
C PHE A 633 -19.05 -5.82 -25.02
N LEU A 634 -18.94 -5.92 -23.69
CA LEU A 634 -19.56 -7.00 -22.92
C LEU A 634 -21.09 -6.99 -23.02
N SER A 635 -21.73 -5.82 -22.98
CA SER A 635 -23.17 -5.70 -23.19
C SER A 635 -23.55 -6.18 -24.57
N ILE A 636 -22.86 -5.74 -25.63
CA ILE A 636 -23.17 -6.19 -26.99
C ILE A 636 -22.95 -7.71 -27.10
N LEU A 637 -21.85 -8.25 -26.57
CA LEU A 637 -21.55 -9.68 -26.57
C LEU A 637 -22.65 -10.50 -25.85
N GLN A 638 -23.08 -10.04 -24.66
CA GLN A 638 -24.16 -10.66 -23.88
C GLN A 638 -25.46 -10.79 -24.70
N TYR A 639 -25.84 -9.78 -25.48
CA TYR A 639 -27.08 -9.81 -26.26
C TYR A 639 -26.91 -10.38 -27.67
N SER A 640 -25.69 -10.64 -28.15
CA SER A 640 -25.43 -11.07 -29.53
C SER A 640 -26.11 -12.40 -29.87
N HIS A 641 -26.10 -13.37 -28.94
CA HIS A 641 -26.81 -14.65 -29.11
C HIS A 641 -28.34 -14.51 -29.12
N LYS A 642 -28.89 -13.38 -28.66
CA LYS A 642 -30.33 -13.05 -28.68
C LYS A 642 -30.72 -12.15 -29.86
N GLY A 643 -29.84 -11.98 -30.85
CA GLY A 643 -30.06 -11.14 -32.02
C GLY A 643 -29.49 -9.70 -31.91
N GLY A 644 -28.89 -9.34 -30.77
CA GLY A 644 -28.24 -8.05 -30.55
C GLY A 644 -28.97 -7.12 -29.56
N ILE A 645 -28.31 -6.04 -29.17
CA ILE A 645 -28.86 -5.00 -28.29
C ILE A 645 -29.32 -3.79 -29.12
N SER A 646 -30.50 -3.25 -28.82
CA SER A 646 -31.01 -2.08 -29.54
C SER A 646 -30.18 -0.82 -29.24
N SER A 647 -30.08 0.05 -30.24
CA SER A 647 -29.49 1.38 -30.08
C SER A 647 -30.04 2.14 -28.87
N GLN A 648 -31.35 2.04 -28.63
CA GLN A 648 -32.03 2.69 -27.50
C GLN A 648 -31.58 2.08 -26.16
N ARG A 649 -31.63 0.76 -26.02
CA ARG A 649 -31.24 0.08 -24.76
C ARG A 649 -29.77 0.31 -24.44
N LEU A 650 -28.90 0.27 -25.46
CA LEU A 650 -27.49 0.59 -25.28
C LEU A 650 -27.28 2.04 -24.85
N SER A 651 -28.13 2.95 -25.35
CA SER A 651 -28.12 4.35 -24.97
C SER A 651 -28.55 4.60 -23.53
N GLU A 652 -29.64 3.98 -23.11
CA GLU A 652 -30.16 4.03 -21.73
C GLU A 652 -29.14 3.48 -20.73
N LEU A 653 -28.45 2.39 -21.12
CA LEU A 653 -27.47 1.72 -20.27
C LEU A 653 -26.20 2.55 -20.00
N PHE A 654 -25.69 3.27 -21.01
CA PHE A 654 -24.36 3.89 -20.94
C PHE A 654 -24.36 5.42 -21.02
N TRP A 655 -25.50 6.03 -21.33
CA TRP A 655 -25.66 7.48 -21.39
C TRP A 655 -27.05 7.91 -20.86
N PRO A 656 -27.42 7.53 -19.62
CA PRO A 656 -28.67 7.98 -19.02
C PRO A 656 -28.68 9.52 -18.87
N GLY A 657 -29.85 10.14 -19.03
CA GLY A 657 -30.05 11.58 -18.76
C GLY A 657 -29.42 12.56 -19.76
N LYS A 658 -28.88 12.12 -20.89
CA LYS A 658 -28.33 13.00 -21.94
C LYS A 658 -29.35 13.25 -23.06
N SER A 659 -29.27 14.42 -23.71
CA SER A 659 -30.10 14.73 -24.89
C SER A 659 -29.80 13.79 -26.06
N GLU A 660 -30.81 13.48 -26.87
CA GLU A 660 -30.72 12.48 -27.95
C GLU A 660 -29.53 12.70 -28.90
N ASP A 661 -29.27 13.95 -29.29
CA ASP A 661 -28.15 14.29 -30.17
C ASP A 661 -26.79 13.97 -29.55
N LYS A 662 -26.60 14.29 -28.26
CA LYS A 662 -25.36 14.00 -27.53
C LYS A 662 -25.19 12.50 -27.31
N VAL A 663 -26.28 11.78 -27.07
CA VAL A 663 -26.29 10.32 -26.94
C VAL A 663 -25.90 9.66 -28.25
N LYS A 664 -26.48 10.09 -29.38
CA LYS A 664 -26.18 9.55 -30.71
C LYS A 664 -24.70 9.73 -31.07
N ASN A 665 -24.15 10.92 -30.83
CA ASN A 665 -22.72 11.20 -31.09
C ASN A 665 -21.81 10.36 -30.18
N SER A 666 -22.08 10.34 -28.87
CA SER A 666 -21.27 9.58 -27.92
C SER A 666 -21.30 8.08 -28.22
N ARG A 667 -22.48 7.52 -28.53
CA ARG A 667 -22.63 6.12 -28.95
C ARG A 667 -21.88 5.84 -30.24
N GLY A 668 -21.97 6.72 -31.23
CA GLY A 668 -21.24 6.59 -32.49
C GLY A 668 -19.72 6.49 -32.28
N VAL A 669 -19.15 7.40 -31.47
CA VAL A 669 -17.71 7.40 -31.14
C VAL A 669 -17.31 6.12 -30.42
N THR A 670 -18.06 5.72 -29.39
CA THR A 670 -17.77 4.52 -28.60
C THR A 670 -17.83 3.25 -29.44
N ILE A 671 -18.85 3.10 -30.30
CA ILE A 671 -18.96 1.96 -31.21
C ILE A 671 -17.79 1.93 -32.21
N ASN A 672 -17.38 3.08 -32.72
CA ASN A 672 -16.24 3.17 -33.63
C ASN A 672 -14.92 2.79 -32.95
N HIS A 673 -14.73 3.14 -31.68
CA HIS A 673 -13.58 2.68 -30.90
C HIS A 673 -13.61 1.17 -30.68
N VAL A 674 -14.75 0.58 -30.28
CA VAL A 674 -14.87 -0.88 -30.13
C VAL A 674 -14.57 -1.58 -31.46
N ARG A 675 -15.11 -1.09 -32.59
CA ARG A 675 -14.76 -1.59 -33.93
C ARG A 675 -13.28 -1.45 -34.23
N GLY A 676 -12.66 -0.33 -33.88
CA GLY A 676 -11.23 -0.09 -34.06
C GLY A 676 -10.38 -1.14 -33.32
N ILE A 677 -10.77 -1.52 -32.10
CA ILE A 677 -10.06 -2.56 -31.35
C ILE A 677 -10.31 -3.94 -31.96
N LEU A 678 -11.55 -4.26 -32.30
CA LEU A 678 -11.90 -5.55 -32.88
C LEU A 678 -11.22 -5.79 -34.24
N LYS A 679 -10.85 -4.73 -34.97
CA LYS A 679 -10.03 -4.86 -36.20
C LYS A 679 -8.65 -5.46 -35.98
N GLU A 680 -8.09 -5.41 -34.76
CA GLU A 680 -6.81 -6.06 -34.46
C GLU A 680 -6.95 -7.58 -34.29
N ILE A 681 -8.18 -8.08 -34.25
CA ILE A 681 -8.55 -9.48 -34.02
C ILE A 681 -9.20 -10.04 -35.30
N ASP A 682 -8.66 -11.12 -35.81
CA ASP A 682 -9.19 -11.83 -36.97
C ASP A 682 -10.49 -12.57 -36.63
N GLY A 683 -11.45 -12.51 -37.55
CA GLY A 683 -12.67 -13.29 -37.45
C GLY A 683 -13.70 -12.78 -36.43
N VAL A 684 -13.66 -11.51 -36.00
CA VAL A 684 -14.68 -10.88 -35.14
C VAL A 684 -15.05 -9.48 -35.63
N GLU A 685 -16.34 -9.17 -35.67
CA GLU A 685 -16.84 -7.86 -36.10
C GLU A 685 -18.05 -7.41 -35.28
N LEU A 686 -18.11 -6.10 -34.99
CA LEU A 686 -19.29 -5.45 -34.42
C LEU A 686 -20.12 -4.83 -35.54
N ILE A 687 -21.27 -5.45 -35.82
CA ILE A 687 -22.18 -5.00 -36.86
C ILE A 687 -23.39 -4.27 -36.28
N HIS A 688 -23.99 -3.43 -37.11
CA HIS A 688 -25.25 -2.74 -36.80
C HIS A 688 -26.25 -3.09 -37.90
N ASP A 689 -27.30 -3.82 -37.55
CA ASP A 689 -28.30 -4.32 -38.48
C ASP A 689 -29.70 -4.12 -37.90
N LYS A 690 -30.61 -3.54 -38.68
CA LYS A 690 -32.01 -3.24 -38.30
C LYS A 690 -32.15 -2.55 -36.91
N GLY A 691 -31.21 -1.67 -36.56
CA GLY A 691 -31.23 -0.94 -35.30
C GLY A 691 -30.63 -1.68 -34.08
N LEU A 692 -30.09 -2.88 -34.28
CA LEU A 692 -29.46 -3.71 -33.26
C LEU A 692 -27.94 -3.78 -33.47
N PHE A 693 -27.18 -3.71 -32.39
CA PHE A 693 -25.75 -4.00 -32.36
C PHE A 693 -25.52 -5.45 -31.94
N ARG A 694 -24.70 -6.19 -32.69
CA ARG A 694 -24.27 -7.56 -32.34
C ARG A 694 -22.82 -7.81 -32.76
N ILE A 695 -22.16 -8.73 -32.05
CA ILE A 695 -20.87 -9.28 -32.44
C ILE A 695 -21.12 -10.50 -33.32
N GLU A 696 -20.60 -10.48 -34.53
CA GLU A 696 -20.48 -11.65 -35.40
C GLU A 696 -19.04 -12.15 -35.36
N TYR A 697 -18.85 -13.45 -35.39
CA TYR A 697 -17.54 -14.07 -35.28
C TYR A 697 -17.46 -15.39 -36.04
N THR A 698 -16.23 -15.78 -36.37
CA THR A 698 -15.87 -17.04 -37.05
C THR A 698 -15.00 -17.90 -36.14
N ASP A 699 -14.66 -19.13 -36.57
CA ASP A 699 -13.84 -20.06 -35.78
C ASP A 699 -12.39 -19.59 -35.56
N GLU A 700 -11.92 -18.56 -36.28
CA GLU A 700 -10.60 -17.95 -36.08
C GLU A 700 -10.52 -17.18 -34.75
N PHE A 701 -11.63 -16.60 -34.29
CA PHE A 701 -11.71 -15.81 -33.07
C PHE A 701 -11.92 -16.71 -31.84
N TYR A 702 -10.96 -16.68 -30.91
CA TYR A 702 -11.13 -17.40 -29.64
C TYR A 702 -11.67 -16.49 -28.54
N CYS A 703 -12.83 -16.83 -27.98
CA CYS A 703 -13.30 -16.25 -26.72
C CYS A 703 -13.60 -17.36 -25.72
N ASP A 704 -13.00 -17.29 -24.53
CA ASP A 704 -13.17 -18.33 -23.50
C ASP A 704 -14.62 -18.47 -23.01
N TYR A 705 -15.39 -17.38 -22.97
CA TYR A 705 -16.83 -17.39 -22.72
C TYR A 705 -17.60 -18.11 -23.82
N LEU A 706 -17.33 -17.80 -25.10
CA LEU A 706 -18.01 -18.45 -26.21
C LEU A 706 -17.65 -19.93 -26.29
N ALA A 707 -16.39 -20.28 -26.03
CA ALA A 707 -15.93 -21.66 -25.92
C ALA A 707 -16.63 -22.38 -24.76
N CYS A 708 -16.74 -21.75 -23.59
CA CYS A 708 -17.48 -22.29 -22.45
C CYS A 708 -18.94 -22.54 -22.81
N VAL A 709 -19.65 -21.56 -23.38
CA VAL A 709 -21.05 -21.73 -23.81
C VAL A 709 -21.20 -22.87 -24.83
N LYS A 710 -20.28 -23.02 -25.78
CA LYS A 710 -20.30 -24.14 -26.75
C LYS A 710 -20.16 -25.50 -26.06
N LEU A 711 -19.32 -25.60 -25.04
CA LEU A 711 -19.18 -26.80 -24.21
C LEU A 711 -20.48 -27.09 -23.44
N LEU A 712 -21.10 -26.06 -22.83
CA LEU A 712 -22.36 -26.21 -22.09
C LEU A 712 -23.54 -26.64 -22.97
N MET A 713 -23.50 -26.38 -24.28
CA MET A 713 -24.55 -26.78 -25.23
C MET A 713 -24.34 -28.19 -25.80
N THR A 714 -23.14 -28.74 -25.70
CA THR A 714 -22.79 -30.05 -26.26
C THR A 714 -22.89 -31.10 -25.16
N ASN A 715 -24.07 -31.73 -25.00
CA ASN A 715 -24.38 -32.72 -23.95
C ASN A 715 -23.58 -34.05 -23.98
N ASN A 716 -22.34 -34.07 -24.49
CA ASN A 716 -21.49 -35.25 -24.53
C ASN A 716 -20.35 -35.12 -23.51
N THR A 717 -20.53 -35.73 -22.34
CA THR A 717 -19.62 -35.81 -21.18
C THR A 717 -18.42 -36.74 -21.40
N GLY A 718 -17.92 -36.84 -22.63
CA GLY A 718 -16.79 -37.72 -22.97
C GLY A 718 -15.71 -36.99 -23.77
N GLY A 719 -14.71 -36.44 -23.08
CA GLY A 719 -13.45 -36.00 -23.71
C GLY A 719 -13.17 -34.48 -23.75
N HIS A 720 -14.03 -33.65 -23.17
CA HIS A 720 -13.83 -32.18 -23.12
C HIS A 720 -13.37 -31.64 -21.74
N GLU A 721 -13.09 -32.54 -20.79
CA GLU A 721 -12.69 -32.26 -19.40
C GLU A 721 -11.51 -31.27 -19.32
N THR A 722 -10.56 -31.41 -20.25
CA THR A 722 -9.33 -30.59 -20.29
C THR A 722 -9.57 -29.16 -20.75
N GLU A 723 -10.48 -28.90 -21.69
CA GLU A 723 -10.76 -27.55 -22.19
C GLU A 723 -11.64 -26.77 -21.21
N LEU A 724 -12.65 -27.43 -20.62
CA LEU A 724 -13.49 -26.82 -19.59
C LEU A 724 -12.64 -26.42 -18.38
N LEU A 725 -11.81 -27.36 -17.87
CA LEU A 725 -10.86 -27.09 -16.79
C LEU A 725 -9.96 -25.89 -17.14
N ARG A 726 -9.44 -25.84 -18.37
CA ARG A 726 -8.57 -24.74 -18.83
C ARG A 726 -9.24 -23.37 -18.77
N ILE A 727 -10.55 -23.31 -18.99
CA ILE A 727 -11.32 -22.06 -18.96
C ILE A 727 -11.60 -21.67 -17.51
N VAL A 728 -12.20 -22.57 -16.72
CA VAL A 728 -12.66 -22.24 -15.36
C VAL A 728 -11.50 -22.03 -14.38
N SER A 729 -10.36 -22.71 -14.60
CA SER A 729 -9.17 -22.54 -13.78
C SER A 729 -8.50 -21.18 -13.96
N ARG A 730 -8.93 -20.34 -14.93
CA ARG A 730 -8.44 -18.95 -15.05
C ARG A 730 -8.97 -18.05 -13.95
N GLY A 731 -10.10 -18.39 -13.33
CA GLY A 731 -10.71 -17.62 -12.24
C GLY A 731 -12.15 -17.19 -12.54
N LYS A 732 -12.71 -16.41 -11.61
CA LYS A 732 -14.10 -15.92 -11.65
C LYS A 732 -14.46 -15.25 -12.99
N PHE A 733 -15.63 -15.57 -13.54
CA PHE A 733 -16.15 -14.93 -14.75
C PHE A 733 -16.43 -13.45 -14.49
N LEU A 734 -15.93 -12.58 -15.38
CA LEU A 734 -16.02 -11.12 -15.24
C LEU A 734 -15.53 -10.60 -13.87
N ARG A 735 -14.43 -11.18 -13.36
CA ARG A 735 -13.88 -10.91 -12.02
C ARG A 735 -13.82 -9.43 -11.63
N SER A 736 -13.35 -8.58 -12.55
CA SER A 736 -13.14 -7.14 -12.33
C SER A 736 -14.27 -6.26 -12.89
N ILE A 737 -15.50 -6.78 -13.01
CA ILE A 737 -16.71 -6.01 -13.35
C ILE A 737 -17.72 -6.16 -12.20
N ASP A 738 -17.99 -5.07 -11.47
CA ASP A 738 -18.94 -5.04 -10.35
C ASP A 738 -20.08 -4.05 -10.63
N MET A 739 -20.89 -4.37 -11.64
CA MET A 739 -21.99 -3.53 -12.12
C MET A 739 -23.28 -4.36 -12.15
N PRO A 740 -24.38 -3.86 -11.53
CA PRO A 740 -25.64 -4.60 -11.43
C PRO A 740 -26.21 -5.10 -12.77
N GLU A 741 -25.93 -4.38 -13.86
CA GLU A 741 -26.44 -4.69 -15.19
C GLU A 741 -25.82 -5.97 -15.78
N PHE A 742 -24.67 -6.40 -15.26
CA PHE A 742 -24.01 -7.66 -15.61
C PHE A 742 -24.33 -8.81 -14.63
N ASP A 743 -25.06 -8.59 -13.55
CA ASP A 743 -25.38 -9.65 -12.58
C ASP A 743 -26.21 -10.75 -13.23
N SER A 744 -27.18 -10.38 -14.06
CA SER A 744 -27.93 -11.34 -14.87
C SER A 744 -27.06 -12.11 -15.86
N PHE A 745 -25.96 -11.50 -16.34
CA PHE A 745 -25.02 -12.14 -17.25
C PHE A 745 -24.18 -13.19 -16.52
N LYS A 746 -23.63 -12.83 -15.36
CA LYS A 746 -22.86 -13.73 -14.48
C LYS A 746 -23.74 -14.87 -13.99
N GLY A 747 -24.87 -14.55 -13.37
CA GLY A 747 -25.78 -15.54 -12.80
C GLY A 747 -26.30 -16.54 -13.83
N SER A 748 -26.59 -16.11 -15.06
CA SER A 748 -27.02 -17.03 -16.13
C SER A 748 -25.94 -18.02 -16.57
N LEU A 749 -24.66 -17.65 -16.49
CA LEU A 749 -23.55 -18.55 -16.80
C LEU A 749 -23.27 -19.47 -15.61
N GLU A 750 -23.17 -18.89 -14.42
CA GLU A 750 -22.94 -19.57 -13.15
C GLU A 750 -23.96 -20.68 -12.91
N GLN A 751 -25.26 -20.40 -13.06
CA GLN A 751 -26.35 -21.37 -12.92
C GLN A 751 -26.23 -22.58 -13.86
N LYS A 752 -25.62 -22.41 -15.05
CA LYS A 752 -25.41 -23.51 -16.00
C LYS A 752 -24.10 -24.25 -15.74
N LEU A 753 -23.09 -23.54 -15.26
CA LEU A 753 -21.75 -24.04 -15.08
C LEU A 753 -21.63 -24.89 -13.81
N GLU A 754 -22.27 -24.47 -12.72
CA GLU A 754 -22.26 -25.15 -11.42
C GLU A 754 -22.61 -26.65 -11.50
N PRO A 755 -23.76 -27.09 -12.06
CA PRO A 755 -24.11 -28.51 -12.11
C PRO A 755 -23.14 -29.33 -12.98
N ILE A 756 -22.58 -28.72 -14.03
CA ILE A 756 -21.62 -29.40 -14.92
C ILE A 756 -20.28 -29.58 -14.21
N LEU A 757 -19.83 -28.59 -13.45
CA LEU A 757 -18.62 -28.72 -12.63
C LEU A 757 -18.78 -29.81 -11.56
N LEU A 758 -19.94 -29.90 -10.90
CA LEU A 758 -20.22 -30.96 -9.92
C LEU A 758 -20.17 -32.36 -10.55
N ILE A 759 -20.82 -32.55 -11.71
CA ILE A 759 -20.77 -33.82 -12.46
C ILE A 759 -19.31 -34.17 -12.84
N GLU A 760 -18.54 -33.17 -13.27
CA GLU A 760 -17.15 -33.40 -13.67
C GLU A 760 -16.23 -33.69 -12.47
N ILE A 761 -16.46 -33.02 -11.35
CA ILE A 761 -15.81 -33.30 -10.06
C ILE A 761 -16.06 -34.76 -9.66
N GLU A 762 -17.32 -35.21 -9.68
CA GLU A 762 -17.70 -36.58 -9.35
C GLU A 762 -17.05 -37.60 -10.29
N ASN A 763 -17.10 -37.37 -11.61
CA ASN A 763 -16.49 -38.23 -12.61
C ASN A 763 -14.96 -38.32 -12.43
N CYS A 764 -14.28 -37.19 -12.25
CA CYS A 764 -12.85 -37.14 -11.98
C CYS A 764 -12.48 -37.82 -10.66
N PHE A 765 -13.33 -37.69 -9.63
CA PHE A 765 -13.13 -38.34 -8.34
C PHE A 765 -13.24 -39.86 -8.46
N LYS A 766 -14.24 -40.37 -9.20
CA LYS A 766 -14.41 -41.80 -9.52
C LYS A 766 -13.23 -42.36 -10.32
N LYS A 767 -12.61 -41.56 -11.19
CA LYS A 767 -11.39 -41.90 -11.94
C LYS A 767 -10.09 -41.71 -11.15
N GLU A 768 -10.17 -41.37 -9.87
CA GLU A 768 -9.02 -41.06 -9.00
C GLU A 768 -8.12 -39.90 -9.50
N ALA A 769 -8.67 -39.00 -10.32
CA ALA A 769 -7.99 -37.82 -10.84
C ALA A 769 -7.98 -36.67 -9.80
N TYR A 770 -7.55 -36.96 -8.57
CA TYR A 770 -7.69 -36.07 -7.40
C TYR A 770 -7.09 -34.67 -7.59
N LYS A 771 -6.03 -34.53 -8.39
CA LYS A 771 -5.43 -33.22 -8.72
C LYS A 771 -6.38 -32.34 -9.54
N ILE A 772 -7.12 -32.96 -10.47
CA ILE A 772 -8.12 -32.28 -11.32
C ILE A 772 -9.34 -31.95 -10.46
N VAL A 773 -9.77 -32.88 -9.59
CA VAL A 773 -10.87 -32.64 -8.65
C VAL A 773 -10.64 -31.37 -7.83
N VAL A 774 -9.46 -31.22 -7.21
CA VAL A 774 -9.15 -30.02 -6.42
C VAL A 774 -9.22 -28.74 -7.25
N ALA A 775 -8.69 -28.74 -8.48
CA ALA A 775 -8.74 -27.58 -9.36
C ALA A 775 -10.17 -27.22 -9.82
N LEU A 776 -11.03 -28.22 -10.03
CA LEU A 776 -12.44 -28.01 -10.33
C LEU A 776 -13.20 -27.49 -9.11
N CYS A 777 -12.93 -28.02 -7.91
CA CYS A 777 -13.49 -27.49 -6.65
C CYS A 777 -13.08 -26.04 -6.41
N GLU A 778 -11.81 -25.69 -6.61
CA GLU A 778 -11.31 -24.30 -6.55
C GLU A 778 -12.06 -23.39 -7.53
N SER A 779 -12.34 -23.90 -8.73
CA SER A 779 -13.10 -23.17 -9.74
C SER A 779 -14.57 -23.00 -9.35
N LEU A 780 -15.16 -24.01 -8.72
CA LEU A 780 -16.54 -24.01 -8.24
C LEU A 780 -16.73 -23.01 -7.08
N PHE A 781 -15.73 -22.83 -6.22
CA PHE A 781 -15.77 -21.81 -5.16
C PHE A 781 -15.78 -20.37 -5.70
N TYR A 782 -15.43 -20.12 -6.96
CA TYR A 782 -15.65 -18.80 -7.59
C TYR A 782 -17.13 -18.53 -7.91
N ILE A 783 -17.94 -19.59 -8.01
CA ILE A 783 -19.36 -19.55 -8.35
C ILE A 783 -20.19 -19.63 -7.06
N ASP A 784 -19.97 -20.69 -6.28
CA ASP A 784 -20.61 -20.94 -5.00
C ASP A 784 -19.53 -21.16 -3.92
N PRO A 785 -19.13 -20.08 -3.22
CA PRO A 785 -18.08 -20.15 -2.19
C PRO A 785 -18.45 -21.04 -1.00
N ILE A 786 -19.74 -21.33 -0.79
CA ILE A 786 -20.27 -22.09 0.35
C ILE A 786 -20.81 -23.47 -0.07
N ASN A 787 -20.36 -23.98 -1.22
CA ASN A 787 -20.74 -25.30 -1.72
C ASN A 787 -20.15 -26.44 -0.85
N ASP A 788 -20.98 -27.05 -0.01
CA ASP A 788 -20.60 -28.17 0.88
C ASP A 788 -20.11 -29.40 0.11
N GLU A 789 -20.72 -29.71 -1.03
CA GLU A 789 -20.36 -30.88 -1.83
C GLU A 789 -18.95 -30.72 -2.44
N ALA A 790 -18.64 -29.55 -2.99
CA ALA A 790 -17.32 -29.19 -3.48
C ALA A 790 -16.25 -29.27 -2.38
N LEU A 791 -16.57 -28.78 -1.18
CA LEU A 791 -15.69 -28.87 -0.02
C LEU A 791 -15.39 -30.33 0.35
N CYS A 792 -16.41 -31.18 0.36
CA CYS A 792 -16.25 -32.59 0.67
C CYS A 792 -15.32 -33.28 -0.34
N TYR A 793 -15.56 -33.09 -1.65
CA TYR A 793 -14.68 -33.61 -2.70
C TYR A 793 -13.24 -33.08 -2.60
N ALA A 794 -13.05 -31.80 -2.27
CA ALA A 794 -11.73 -31.20 -2.10
C ALA A 794 -10.98 -31.82 -0.91
N ILE A 795 -11.61 -31.92 0.26
CA ILE A 795 -11.01 -32.49 1.47
C ILE A 795 -10.65 -33.96 1.27
N GLN A 796 -11.54 -34.75 0.67
CA GLN A 796 -11.28 -36.17 0.41
C GLN A 796 -10.16 -36.36 -0.62
N SER A 797 -10.13 -35.55 -1.68
CA SER A 797 -9.08 -35.59 -2.70
C SER A 797 -7.72 -35.20 -2.16
N LEU A 798 -7.64 -34.10 -1.40
CA LEU A 798 -6.40 -33.65 -0.75
C LEU A 798 -5.90 -34.68 0.27
N THR A 799 -6.80 -35.27 1.06
CA THR A 799 -6.47 -36.36 1.99
C THR A 799 -5.89 -37.57 1.25
N LYS A 800 -6.54 -38.05 0.19
CA LYS A 800 -6.09 -39.18 -0.63
C LYS A 800 -4.75 -38.90 -1.33
N MET A 801 -4.42 -37.63 -1.54
CA MET A 801 -3.12 -37.18 -2.06
C MET A 801 -2.02 -37.01 -1.01
N ASN A 802 -2.30 -37.29 0.28
CA ASN A 802 -1.45 -37.04 1.46
C ASN A 802 -1.18 -35.55 1.73
N MET A 803 -2.10 -34.67 1.35
CA MET A 803 -2.04 -33.21 1.52
C MET A 803 -3.01 -32.75 2.61
N VAL A 804 -2.84 -33.28 3.82
CA VAL A 804 -3.78 -33.06 4.94
C VAL A 804 -3.76 -31.62 5.45
N ASN A 805 -2.60 -30.95 5.40
CA ASN A 805 -2.49 -29.56 5.83
C ASN A 805 -3.26 -28.63 4.87
N GLU A 806 -3.13 -28.85 3.57
CA GLU A 806 -3.88 -28.14 2.54
C GLU A 806 -5.38 -28.41 2.67
N ALA A 807 -5.80 -29.64 2.98
CA ALA A 807 -7.20 -29.96 3.27
C ALA A 807 -7.74 -29.17 4.47
N LYS A 808 -6.95 -29.02 5.54
CA LYS A 808 -7.32 -28.22 6.72
C LYS A 808 -7.41 -26.73 6.41
N VAL A 809 -6.48 -26.21 5.61
CA VAL A 809 -6.52 -24.81 5.16
C VAL A 809 -7.79 -24.55 4.35
N GLN A 810 -8.11 -25.43 3.39
CA GLN A 810 -9.34 -25.33 2.60
C GLN A 810 -10.60 -25.35 3.47
N TYR A 811 -10.65 -26.24 4.46
CA TYR A 811 -11.75 -26.32 5.43
C TYR A 811 -11.91 -25.03 6.25
N LEU A 812 -10.81 -24.48 6.78
CA LEU A 812 -10.86 -23.25 7.57
C LEU A 812 -11.30 -22.04 6.71
N GLN A 813 -10.80 -21.94 5.47
CA GLN A 813 -11.22 -20.89 4.53
C GLN A 813 -12.71 -20.98 4.25
N PHE A 814 -13.24 -22.18 4.00
CA PHE A 814 -14.66 -22.40 3.82
C PHE A 814 -15.47 -21.99 5.06
N CYS A 815 -15.03 -22.37 6.27
CA CYS A 815 -15.74 -22.01 7.50
C CYS A 815 -15.83 -20.49 7.69
N VAL A 816 -14.77 -19.75 7.35
CA VAL A 816 -14.77 -18.28 7.38
C VAL A 816 -15.79 -17.73 6.38
N GLU A 817 -15.78 -18.22 5.14
CA GLU A 817 -16.69 -17.76 4.09
C GLU A 817 -18.16 -18.11 4.39
N TYR A 818 -18.40 -19.30 4.94
CA TYR A 818 -19.70 -19.75 5.41
C TYR A 818 -20.23 -18.89 6.55
N MET A 819 -19.38 -18.55 7.53
CA MET A 819 -19.75 -17.63 8.62
C MET A 819 -20.09 -16.24 8.08
N ASN A 820 -19.30 -15.71 7.14
CA ASN A 820 -19.56 -14.40 6.53
C ASN A 820 -20.88 -14.37 5.75
N THR A 821 -21.23 -15.45 5.06
CA THR A 821 -22.41 -15.52 4.18
C THR A 821 -23.69 -15.88 4.93
N ILE A 822 -23.63 -16.86 5.83
CA ILE A 822 -24.80 -17.45 6.51
C ILE A 822 -24.95 -16.92 7.95
N ASN A 823 -23.93 -16.25 8.49
CA ASN A 823 -23.88 -15.74 9.87
C ASN A 823 -24.13 -16.82 10.93
N ARG A 824 -23.65 -18.04 10.67
CA ARG A 824 -23.69 -19.20 11.57
C ARG A 824 -22.44 -20.06 11.36
N GLU A 825 -22.02 -20.75 12.42
CA GLU A 825 -20.93 -21.71 12.32
C GLU A 825 -21.29 -22.90 11.43
N TYR A 826 -20.30 -23.40 10.71
CA TYR A 826 -20.46 -24.55 9.83
C TYR A 826 -20.65 -25.84 10.65
N THR A 827 -21.68 -26.62 10.32
CA THR A 827 -22.16 -27.70 11.19
C THR A 827 -21.32 -28.98 11.12
N TYR A 828 -20.66 -29.26 9.99
CA TYR A 828 -19.87 -30.48 9.82
C TYR A 828 -18.40 -30.22 10.13
N SER A 829 -17.81 -31.06 10.99
CA SER A 829 -16.39 -30.98 11.30
C SER A 829 -15.53 -31.47 10.13
N PHE A 830 -14.23 -31.12 10.15
CA PHE A 830 -13.26 -31.66 9.20
C PHE A 830 -13.27 -33.20 9.13
N MET A 831 -13.43 -33.88 10.28
CA MET A 831 -13.47 -35.35 10.33
C MET A 831 -14.76 -35.92 9.73
N ASP A 832 -15.89 -35.20 9.84
CA ASP A 832 -17.16 -35.63 9.25
C ASP A 832 -17.08 -35.62 7.73
N LEU A 833 -16.54 -34.53 7.16
CA LEU A 833 -16.35 -34.40 5.71
C LEU A 833 -15.35 -35.40 5.13
N GLN A 834 -14.32 -35.75 5.89
CA GLN A 834 -13.32 -36.74 5.48
C GLN A 834 -13.91 -38.16 5.35
N LYS A 835 -14.97 -38.47 6.10
CA LYS A 835 -15.59 -39.81 6.17
C LYS A 835 -16.96 -39.90 5.49
N ARG A 836 -17.45 -38.79 4.92
CA ARG A 836 -18.76 -38.73 4.28
C ARG A 836 -18.77 -39.58 3.02
N ASN A 837 -19.75 -40.48 2.91
CA ASN A 837 -19.95 -41.25 1.68
C ASN A 837 -20.51 -40.31 0.61
N MET A 838 -19.77 -40.15 -0.48
CA MET A 838 -20.23 -39.45 -1.69
C MET A 838 -21.01 -40.47 -2.55
N SER A 839 -22.19 -40.10 -3.01
CA SER A 839 -23.03 -40.92 -3.90
C SER A 839 -22.49 -41.01 -5.31
#